data_AF-A0A2E7GZD2-F1
#
_entry.id   AF-A0A2E7GZD2-F1
#
_cell.length_a   1.000
_cell.length_b   1.000
_cell.length_c   1.000
_cell.angle_alpha   90.00
_cell.angle_beta   90.00
_cell.angle_gamma   90.00
#
_symmetry.space_group_name_H-M   'P 1'
#
loop_
_entity.id
_entity.type
_entity.pdbx_description
1 polymer ?
#
loop_
_entity_poly.entity_id
_entity_poly.type
_entity_poly.pdbx_seq_one_letter_code
_entity_poly.pdbx_strand_id
1 'polypeptide(L)'
;MDESTPDIETGLPHHKKAWSQHDLLASTLSEYVDVLQKNGGRWPSWQIAPSSDDVHADIVRLNVHLEKLGWMAKLTKDEQWVVTVFPAPERQFPRRNTVLLFWGLSLLTLTLAGDHWMSNARPTEGWFHSSAFIDALLGYTLPVLSVLFVASMVQRSVAGRYGVRSGHLMPVPDFTIALYALGLFPSNWLFWPFGLLLIPTMPRMDARPWPDRASLGYTALSVPLVLGGTGAIMMIAGMSLTPEYLASSTMPLISTPPLFLSLLAEGFLSNDAFIRLLWAHPWVHAGGMLLLFAWISILPIPTFPGGRLLIARMGLFDARSSSTQTLILVTMLFCAYVFGVFDQFSLWYLVFALLLPLVFFFGNDLRVPLILDETEGLTEADHSRMGLLVLLVFLLLLPAAQPVLHESTWDDPLNHRLPSPEPATLQDDGTWLSSTEVRINNPSALMKPYAVTAYLETPGQGWTVTWDCDGEDTYDIDGQGCGADLLPQRTAFFWMNLTWTGPEQPTMANLSYVVNLDGVYEVEEVRVRPALAVVPAGHWYDVSVGPYMHRCIELNGTLMDSTRLNISVGDSSINDLQTQLVTPVGGPEAVSNLTQTPSKFCLEGLDPLVFEPSMSVLTLNNDTFAPISPPRRTTVAHVPEGGWTIYADDGPTWGALLSHGVLSKDLDHCPIDASISTPARPQDGSAWIWDMDVRTSGPLIQADQNLTLLVPDGANLTLCKEAFNPYPALSFTAVEGPELLISWMNTTTRFWTTPWAVATGGTVLNTGMNTFTLHNPSNTSIPFRLDRGGSFGEDWGHNWDGQALAPGDTLFDLTPPSAPLATMWLTYESGSVVLHLSSYQ
;
A
#
# COMPACT_ATOMS: atom_id res chain seq x y z
N MET A 1 12.01 108.65 -61.96
CA MET A 1 10.84 107.79 -61.73
C MET A 1 11.41 106.39 -61.70
N ASP A 2 11.75 105.96 -60.50
CA ASP A 2 12.22 104.62 -60.19
C ASP A 2 11.12 103.61 -60.45
N GLU A 3 11.48 102.44 -60.98
CA GLU A 3 10.97 101.20 -60.43
C GLU A 3 12.00 100.09 -60.60
N SER A 4 12.39 99.57 -59.45
CA SER A 4 13.39 98.55 -59.16
C SER A 4 12.93 97.16 -59.59
N THR A 5 13.80 96.43 -60.29
CA THR A 5 13.69 94.97 -60.45
C THR A 5 14.26 94.25 -59.22
N PRO A 6 13.58 93.25 -58.66
CA PRO A 6 13.96 92.61 -57.40
C PRO A 6 15.10 91.60 -57.57
N ASP A 7 15.92 91.51 -56.53
CA ASP A 7 16.98 90.52 -56.33
C ASP A 7 16.43 89.09 -56.35
N ILE A 8 17.05 88.23 -57.16
CA ILE A 8 16.83 86.78 -57.16
C ILE A 8 17.78 86.18 -56.12
N GLU A 9 17.19 85.59 -55.07
CA GLU A 9 17.89 84.82 -54.05
C GLU A 9 18.76 83.71 -54.68
N THR A 10 20.02 83.65 -54.25
CA THR A 10 20.98 82.62 -54.62
C THR A 10 20.55 81.26 -54.08
N GLY A 11 20.14 80.36 -54.97
CA GLY A 11 19.88 78.96 -54.64
C GLY A 11 21.11 78.22 -54.14
N LEU A 12 20.89 77.18 -53.32
CA LEU A 12 21.91 76.28 -52.77
C LEU A 12 22.85 75.74 -53.87
N PRO A 13 24.17 75.67 -53.60
CA PRO A 13 25.15 75.18 -54.58
C PRO A 13 24.87 73.72 -54.94
N HIS A 14 24.55 73.47 -56.21
CA HIS A 14 24.27 72.13 -56.73
C HIS A 14 25.58 71.34 -56.83
N HIS A 15 25.69 70.19 -56.13
CA HIS A 15 26.82 69.28 -56.29
C HIS A 15 26.85 68.71 -57.73
N LYS A 16 28.06 68.59 -58.32
CA LYS A 16 28.29 68.14 -59.71
C LYS A 16 27.92 66.67 -60.00
N LYS A 17 27.67 65.86 -58.97
CA LYS A 17 27.26 64.45 -59.07
C LYS A 17 26.13 64.19 -58.09
N ALA A 18 25.09 63.46 -58.54
CA ALA A 18 24.04 62.97 -57.66
C ALA A 18 24.64 62.00 -56.63
N TRP A 19 24.27 62.16 -55.35
CA TRP A 19 24.71 61.25 -54.30
C TRP A 19 24.12 59.87 -54.51
N SER A 20 24.94 58.82 -54.40
CA SER A 20 24.40 57.48 -54.24
C SER A 20 23.83 57.32 -52.83
N GLN A 21 22.93 56.35 -52.62
CA GLN A 21 22.41 56.03 -51.30
C GLN A 21 23.53 55.72 -50.29
N HIS A 22 24.62 55.12 -50.76
CA HIS A 22 25.82 54.86 -49.96
C HIS A 22 26.52 56.18 -49.57
N ASP A 23 26.60 57.16 -50.46
CA ASP A 23 27.24 58.46 -50.15
C ASP A 23 26.38 59.31 -49.21
N LEU A 24 25.04 59.23 -49.36
CA LEU A 24 24.11 59.89 -48.44
C LEU A 24 24.23 59.32 -47.03
N LEU A 25 24.20 58.00 -46.87
CA LEU A 25 24.37 57.37 -45.55
C LEU A 25 25.76 57.65 -44.96
N ALA A 26 26.81 57.70 -45.79
CA ALA A 26 28.16 58.06 -45.34
C ALA A 26 28.20 59.50 -44.78
N SER A 27 27.50 60.45 -45.42
CA SER A 27 27.40 61.82 -44.91
C SER A 27 26.70 61.89 -43.57
N THR A 28 25.62 61.12 -43.38
CA THR A 28 24.91 61.05 -42.09
C THR A 28 25.77 60.42 -41.01
N LEU A 29 26.56 59.39 -41.35
CA LEU A 29 27.51 58.76 -40.42
C LEU A 29 28.60 59.75 -39.97
N SER A 30 29.11 60.59 -40.88
CA SER A 30 30.17 61.55 -40.59
C SER A 30 29.81 62.63 -39.55
N GLU A 31 28.53 62.80 -39.23
CA GLU A 31 28.09 63.69 -38.14
C GLU A 31 28.31 63.08 -36.74
N TYR A 32 28.46 61.76 -36.65
CA TYR A 32 28.55 61.02 -35.38
C TYR A 32 29.87 60.26 -35.22
N VAL A 33 30.47 59.79 -36.32
CA VAL A 33 31.69 58.96 -36.33
C VAL A 33 32.60 59.34 -37.49
N ASP A 34 33.92 59.18 -37.32
CA ASP A 34 34.88 59.51 -38.38
C ASP A 34 34.94 58.37 -39.41
N VAL A 35 34.41 58.60 -40.61
CA VAL A 35 34.36 57.59 -41.69
C VAL A 35 35.72 57.50 -42.40
N LEU A 36 36.43 56.38 -42.23
CA LEU A 36 37.77 56.16 -42.78
C LEU A 36 37.72 55.58 -44.20
N GLN A 37 37.05 54.44 -44.35
CA GLN A 37 37.05 53.68 -45.60
C GLN A 37 35.71 53.02 -45.85
N LYS A 38 35.27 53.06 -47.11
CA LYS A 38 34.12 52.31 -47.60
C LYS A 38 34.44 50.82 -47.68
N ASN A 39 33.62 49.99 -47.06
CA ASN A 39 33.77 48.54 -47.09
C ASN A 39 32.74 47.90 -48.05
N GLY A 40 33.09 46.74 -48.61
CA GLY A 40 32.23 45.99 -49.53
C GLY A 40 31.25 45.07 -48.79
N GLY A 41 30.10 44.76 -49.40
CA GLY A 41 29.14 43.83 -48.81
C GLY A 41 27.75 43.91 -49.42
N ARG A 42 26.83 43.05 -48.95
CA ARG A 42 25.40 43.08 -49.34
C ARG A 42 24.68 44.32 -48.81
N TRP A 43 25.11 44.82 -47.65
CA TRP A 43 24.63 46.05 -47.03
C TRP A 43 25.77 47.09 -46.99
N PRO A 44 25.46 48.39 -47.09
CA PRO A 44 26.47 49.42 -47.04
C PRO A 44 27.18 49.43 -45.68
N SER A 45 28.51 49.34 -45.70
CA SER A 45 29.35 49.25 -44.51
C SER A 45 30.60 50.14 -44.64
N TRP A 46 31.09 50.62 -43.50
CA TRP A 46 32.23 51.54 -43.42
C TRP A 46 33.13 51.18 -42.25
N GLN A 47 34.44 51.31 -42.45
CA GLN A 47 35.41 51.39 -41.36
C GLN A 47 35.36 52.80 -40.77
N ILE A 48 35.25 52.87 -39.45
CA ILE A 48 35.10 54.12 -38.71
C ILE A 48 36.17 54.24 -37.62
N ALA A 49 36.48 55.47 -37.23
CA ALA A 49 37.19 55.80 -36.01
C ALA A 49 36.24 56.48 -35.00
N PRO A 50 36.50 56.31 -33.68
CA PRO A 50 35.76 57.01 -32.65
C PRO A 50 35.89 58.52 -32.83
N SER A 51 34.78 59.25 -32.86
CA SER A 51 34.80 60.73 -32.75
C SER A 51 34.83 61.18 -31.28
N SER A 52 34.33 60.34 -30.37
CA SER A 52 34.37 60.53 -28.92
C SER A 52 35.07 59.37 -28.20
N ASP A 53 35.29 59.49 -26.88
CA ASP A 53 35.86 58.43 -26.04
C ASP A 53 34.95 57.18 -25.95
N ASP A 54 33.65 57.32 -26.28
CA ASP A 54 32.67 56.23 -26.21
C ASP A 54 31.91 56.05 -27.53
N VAL A 55 32.44 55.14 -28.37
CA VAL A 55 31.84 54.75 -29.67
C VAL A 55 30.44 54.15 -29.49
N HIS A 56 30.17 53.49 -28.36
CA HIS A 56 28.91 52.80 -28.11
C HIS A 56 27.78 53.83 -27.94
N ALA A 57 28.02 54.90 -27.17
CA ALA A 57 27.10 56.02 -27.04
C ALA A 57 26.87 56.78 -28.36
N ASP A 58 27.90 56.90 -29.19
CA ASP A 58 27.80 57.52 -30.53
C ASP A 58 26.87 56.73 -31.45
N ILE A 59 26.96 55.40 -31.42
CA ILE A 59 26.08 54.51 -32.20
C ILE A 59 24.64 54.54 -31.73
N VAL A 60 24.39 54.64 -30.41
CA VAL A 60 23.03 54.82 -29.90
C VAL A 60 22.41 56.12 -30.44
N ARG A 61 23.17 57.24 -30.42
CA ARG A 61 22.71 58.54 -30.96
C ARG A 61 22.48 58.49 -32.47
N LEU A 62 23.37 57.84 -33.21
CA LEU A 62 23.24 57.61 -34.64
C LEU A 62 21.97 56.78 -34.96
N ASN A 63 21.71 55.71 -34.21
CA ASN A 63 20.54 54.86 -34.43
C ASN A 63 19.23 55.61 -34.18
N VAL A 64 19.17 56.52 -33.22
CA VAL A 64 18.00 57.42 -33.02
C VAL A 64 17.77 58.34 -34.23
N HIS A 65 18.84 58.76 -34.92
CA HIS A 65 18.71 59.51 -36.17
C HIS A 65 18.26 58.62 -37.33
N LEU A 66 18.94 57.48 -37.54
CA LEU A 66 18.68 56.55 -38.64
C LEU A 66 17.28 55.93 -38.58
N GLU A 67 16.75 55.70 -37.36
CA GLU A 67 15.40 55.16 -37.16
C GLU A 67 14.34 56.05 -37.83
N LYS A 68 14.51 57.38 -37.79
CA LYS A 68 13.60 58.34 -38.45
C LYS A 68 13.61 58.21 -39.98
N LEU A 69 14.69 57.69 -40.54
CA LEU A 69 14.88 57.47 -41.98
C LEU A 69 14.51 56.04 -42.40
N GLY A 70 14.11 55.17 -41.45
CA GLY A 70 13.83 53.75 -41.72
C GLY A 70 15.09 52.88 -41.83
N TRP A 71 16.21 53.32 -41.27
CA TRP A 71 17.50 52.61 -41.28
C TRP A 71 17.97 52.31 -39.85
N MET A 72 18.91 51.38 -39.73
CA MET A 72 19.61 51.09 -38.48
C MET A 72 21.07 50.74 -38.77
N ALA A 73 21.95 51.08 -37.84
CA ALA A 73 23.38 50.82 -37.85
C ALA A 73 23.70 49.72 -36.84
N LYS A 74 24.47 48.73 -37.29
CA LYS A 74 25.11 47.71 -36.45
C LYS A 74 26.61 48.01 -36.35
N LEU A 75 27.12 48.04 -35.12
CA LEU A 75 28.53 48.16 -34.80
C LEU A 75 29.15 46.77 -34.63
N THR A 76 30.31 46.58 -35.24
CA THR A 76 31.14 45.37 -35.09
C THR A 76 32.59 45.80 -34.97
N LYS A 77 33.41 44.99 -34.28
CA LYS A 77 34.84 45.23 -34.11
C LYS A 77 35.62 44.09 -34.73
N ASP A 78 36.41 44.42 -35.75
CA ASP A 78 37.38 43.53 -36.36
C ASP A 78 38.79 44.07 -35.99
N GLU A 79 39.67 44.41 -36.94
CA GLU A 79 40.88 45.20 -36.67
C GLU A 79 40.58 46.69 -36.39
N GLN A 80 39.56 47.22 -37.06
CA GLN A 80 39.00 48.56 -36.86
C GLN A 80 37.49 48.46 -36.60
N TRP A 81 36.88 49.53 -36.10
CA TRP A 81 35.44 49.59 -35.91
C TRP A 81 34.73 49.62 -37.26
N VAL A 82 33.72 48.77 -37.43
CA VAL A 82 32.94 48.66 -38.68
C VAL A 82 31.47 48.89 -38.37
N VAL A 83 30.87 49.86 -39.07
CA VAL A 83 29.44 50.14 -39.03
C VAL A 83 28.79 49.61 -40.29
N THR A 84 27.74 48.81 -40.13
CA THR A 84 26.91 48.30 -41.23
C THR A 84 25.51 48.90 -41.11
N VAL A 85 25.02 49.58 -42.15
CA VAL A 85 23.68 50.19 -42.16
C VAL A 85 22.72 49.37 -43.02
N PHE A 86 21.53 49.08 -42.50
CA PHE A 86 20.54 48.22 -43.16
C PHE A 86 19.11 48.65 -42.78
N PRO A 87 18.08 48.33 -43.59
CA PRO A 87 16.74 48.88 -43.40
C PRO A 87 16.07 48.28 -42.15
N ALA A 88 15.35 49.14 -41.41
CA ALA A 88 14.49 48.75 -40.29
C ALA A 88 13.46 47.70 -40.75
N PRO A 89 13.26 46.58 -40.02
CA PRO A 89 12.33 45.56 -40.48
C PRO A 89 10.88 46.02 -40.34
N GLU A 90 10.12 45.98 -41.44
CA GLU A 90 8.72 46.36 -41.48
C GLU A 90 7.76 45.17 -41.24
N ARG A 91 6.55 45.45 -40.73
CA ARG A 91 5.41 44.51 -40.62
C ARG A 91 5.71 43.18 -39.91
N GLN A 92 6.60 43.18 -38.92
CA GLN A 92 6.95 41.95 -38.19
C GLN A 92 5.87 41.44 -37.22
N PHE A 93 4.89 42.27 -36.84
CA PHE A 93 3.87 41.89 -35.86
C PHE A 93 2.73 41.08 -36.51
N PRO A 94 2.30 39.96 -35.91
CA PRO A 94 1.14 39.21 -36.40
C PRO A 94 -0.14 40.04 -36.29
N ARG A 95 -1.16 39.66 -37.07
CA ARG A 95 -2.49 40.25 -36.97
C ARG A 95 -3.07 39.96 -35.59
N ARG A 96 -3.76 40.95 -34.99
CA ARG A 96 -4.42 40.79 -33.68
C ARG A 96 -5.35 39.58 -33.63
N ASN A 97 -6.10 39.32 -34.70
CA ASN A 97 -7.02 38.18 -34.80
C ASN A 97 -6.30 36.83 -34.69
N THR A 98 -5.08 36.72 -35.25
CA THR A 98 -4.29 35.48 -35.14
C THR A 98 -3.84 35.25 -33.70
N VAL A 99 -3.40 36.30 -33.01
CA VAL A 99 -3.02 36.21 -31.59
C VAL A 99 -4.24 35.81 -30.75
N LEU A 100 -5.38 36.47 -30.94
CA LEU A 100 -6.63 36.15 -30.23
C LEU A 100 -7.11 34.71 -30.49
N LEU A 101 -6.97 34.21 -31.73
CA LEU A 101 -7.34 32.84 -32.08
C LEU A 101 -6.48 31.82 -31.32
N PHE A 102 -5.16 32.02 -31.23
CA PHE A 102 -4.29 31.11 -30.49
C PHE A 102 -4.55 31.14 -28.98
N TRP A 103 -4.85 32.31 -28.41
CA TRP A 103 -5.29 32.44 -27.03
C TRP A 103 -6.63 31.73 -26.78
N GLY A 104 -7.60 31.86 -27.69
CA GLY A 104 -8.90 31.17 -27.60
C GLY A 104 -8.79 29.65 -27.74
N LEU A 105 -7.97 29.16 -28.68
CA LEU A 105 -7.70 27.71 -28.81
C LEU A 105 -6.96 27.16 -27.60
N SER A 106 -5.98 27.92 -27.08
CA SER A 106 -5.25 27.57 -25.86
C SER A 106 -6.16 27.50 -24.64
N LEU A 107 -7.14 28.41 -24.53
CA LEU A 107 -8.16 28.34 -23.48
C LEU A 107 -8.93 27.02 -23.54
N LEU A 108 -9.31 26.57 -24.74
CA LEU A 108 -10.03 25.31 -24.92
C LEU A 108 -9.16 24.10 -24.55
N THR A 109 -7.92 24.02 -25.05
CA THR A 109 -7.03 22.87 -24.77
C THR A 109 -6.58 22.83 -23.32
N LEU A 110 -6.34 23.98 -22.68
CA LEU A 110 -6.08 24.06 -21.23
C LEU A 110 -7.29 23.61 -20.40
N THR A 111 -8.52 23.93 -20.84
CA THR A 111 -9.72 23.51 -20.09
C THR A 111 -9.88 21.99 -20.15
N LEU A 112 -9.66 21.39 -21.32
CA LEU A 112 -9.66 19.93 -21.47
C LEU A 112 -8.54 19.26 -20.65
N ALA A 113 -7.35 19.87 -20.60
CA ALA A 113 -6.26 19.39 -19.76
C ALA A 113 -6.64 19.44 -18.27
N GLY A 114 -7.19 20.57 -17.81
CA GLY A 114 -7.63 20.74 -16.43
C GLY A 114 -8.72 19.74 -16.03
N ASP A 115 -9.69 19.49 -16.91
CA ASP A 115 -10.74 18.49 -16.70
C ASP A 115 -10.14 17.09 -16.54
N HIS A 116 -9.16 16.75 -17.39
CA HIS A 116 -8.43 15.49 -17.27
C HIS A 116 -7.66 15.36 -15.95
N TRP A 117 -6.91 16.40 -15.53
CA TRP A 117 -6.18 16.42 -14.26
C TRP A 117 -7.09 16.14 -13.06
N MET A 118 -8.27 16.73 -13.05
CA MET A 118 -9.20 16.60 -11.94
C MET A 118 -10.10 15.37 -12.02
N SER A 119 -10.17 14.69 -13.16
CA SER A 119 -11.14 13.61 -13.38
C SER A 119 -11.12 12.51 -12.32
N ASN A 120 -9.94 12.24 -11.74
CA ASN A 120 -9.72 11.22 -10.72
C ASN A 120 -9.71 11.78 -9.28
N ALA A 121 -9.62 13.11 -9.12
CA ALA A 121 -9.27 13.78 -7.86
C ALA A 121 -10.14 15.02 -7.60
N ARG A 122 -11.44 14.90 -7.87
CA ARG A 122 -12.40 15.99 -7.76
C ARG A 122 -13.46 15.70 -6.70
N PRO A 123 -13.66 16.59 -5.71
CA PRO A 123 -14.78 16.48 -4.77
C PRO A 123 -16.12 16.41 -5.50
N THR A 124 -17.10 15.74 -4.88
CA THR A 124 -18.45 15.58 -5.47
C THR A 124 -19.14 16.92 -5.76
N GLU A 125 -18.89 17.95 -4.95
CA GLU A 125 -19.38 19.32 -5.17
C GLU A 125 -18.51 20.16 -6.13
N GLY A 126 -17.32 19.66 -6.50
CA GLY A 126 -16.27 20.40 -7.20
C GLY A 126 -15.44 21.29 -6.28
N TRP A 127 -14.32 21.82 -6.79
CA TRP A 127 -13.44 22.73 -6.06
C TRP A 127 -14.01 24.16 -6.02
N PHE A 128 -14.55 24.61 -7.14
CA PHE A 128 -15.16 25.94 -7.33
C PHE A 128 -16.61 25.84 -7.81
N HIS A 129 -16.93 24.82 -8.60
CA HIS A 129 -18.24 24.64 -9.22
C HIS A 129 -18.54 23.17 -9.49
N SER A 130 -19.81 22.76 -9.48
CA SER A 130 -20.26 21.36 -9.62
C SER A 130 -20.08 20.74 -11.01
N SER A 131 -20.04 21.56 -12.06
CA SER A 131 -19.65 21.13 -13.42
C SER A 131 -18.13 21.03 -13.58
N ALA A 132 -17.63 19.84 -13.95
CA ALA A 132 -16.19 19.57 -14.11
C ALA A 132 -15.49 20.52 -15.10
N PHE A 133 -16.14 20.81 -16.23
CA PHE A 133 -15.63 21.75 -17.23
C PHE A 133 -15.47 23.18 -16.69
N ILE A 134 -16.45 23.68 -15.92
CA ILE A 134 -16.39 25.02 -15.32
C ILE A 134 -15.34 25.04 -14.21
N ASP A 135 -15.25 23.97 -13.43
CA ASP A 135 -14.25 23.80 -12.39
C ASP A 135 -12.83 23.83 -12.98
N ALA A 136 -12.64 23.20 -14.14
CA ALA A 136 -11.36 23.17 -14.86
C ALA A 136 -10.98 24.54 -15.41
N LEU A 137 -11.97 25.27 -15.91
CA LEU A 137 -11.80 26.63 -16.40
C LEU A 137 -11.34 27.55 -15.26
N LEU A 138 -12.02 27.50 -14.10
CA LEU A 138 -11.74 28.35 -12.94
C LEU A 138 -10.45 27.95 -12.20
N GLY A 139 -10.24 26.66 -11.98
CA GLY A 139 -9.15 26.12 -11.17
C GLY A 139 -7.83 25.98 -11.91
N TYR A 140 -7.84 25.67 -13.22
CA TYR A 140 -6.61 25.40 -13.98
C TYR A 140 -6.37 26.44 -15.08
N THR A 141 -7.36 26.65 -15.94
CA THR A 141 -7.17 27.42 -17.19
C THR A 141 -6.99 28.92 -16.96
N LEU A 142 -7.91 29.55 -16.23
CA LEU A 142 -7.85 30.98 -15.96
C LEU A 142 -6.59 31.38 -15.17
N PRO A 143 -6.16 30.65 -14.13
CA PRO A 143 -4.90 30.93 -13.45
C PRO A 143 -3.70 30.88 -14.40
N VAL A 144 -3.56 29.82 -15.21
CA VAL A 144 -2.45 29.69 -16.17
C VAL A 144 -2.45 30.83 -17.19
N LEU A 145 -3.60 31.13 -17.82
CA LEU A 145 -3.71 32.22 -18.79
C LEU A 145 -3.46 33.59 -18.18
N SER A 146 -3.89 33.81 -16.94
CA SER A 146 -3.66 35.05 -16.20
C SER A 146 -2.17 35.27 -15.96
N VAL A 147 -1.46 34.23 -15.52
CA VAL A 147 0.01 34.28 -15.34
C VAL A 147 0.71 34.53 -16.68
N LEU A 148 0.31 33.85 -17.76
CA LEU A 148 0.88 34.09 -19.10
C LEU A 148 0.63 35.51 -19.59
N PHE A 149 -0.54 36.08 -19.30
CA PHE A 149 -0.86 37.45 -19.67
C PHE A 149 0.02 38.45 -18.90
N VAL A 150 0.16 38.25 -17.58
CA VAL A 150 1.05 39.06 -16.74
C VAL A 150 2.49 38.95 -17.21
N ALA A 151 2.99 37.73 -17.47
CA ALA A 151 4.33 37.51 -18.01
C ALA A 151 4.53 38.24 -19.34
N SER A 152 3.53 38.22 -20.23
CA SER A 152 3.57 38.96 -21.50
C SER A 152 3.64 40.48 -21.28
N MET A 153 2.93 41.02 -20.30
CA MET A 153 2.95 42.46 -19.99
C MET A 153 4.26 42.89 -19.33
N VAL A 154 4.79 42.08 -18.42
CA VAL A 154 6.09 42.31 -17.78
C VAL A 154 7.19 42.30 -18.83
N GLN A 155 7.23 41.30 -19.71
CA GLN A 155 8.23 41.23 -20.78
C GLN A 155 8.17 42.47 -21.70
N ARG A 156 6.97 42.92 -22.08
CA ARG A 156 6.79 44.13 -22.90
C ARG A 156 7.23 45.39 -22.16
N SER A 157 6.97 45.46 -20.85
CA SER A 157 7.37 46.59 -20.01
C SER A 157 8.88 46.66 -19.85
N VAL A 158 9.55 45.52 -19.63
CA VAL A 158 11.02 45.43 -19.55
C VAL A 158 11.63 45.80 -20.90
N ALA A 159 11.14 45.25 -22.01
CA ALA A 159 11.63 45.60 -23.35
C ALA A 159 11.46 47.10 -23.66
N GLY A 160 10.32 47.68 -23.26
CA GLY A 160 10.03 49.09 -23.47
C GLY A 160 10.98 50.05 -22.74
N ARG A 161 11.56 49.63 -21.60
CA ARG A 161 12.59 50.41 -20.90
C ARG A 161 13.88 50.55 -21.70
N TYR A 162 14.16 49.61 -22.61
CA TYR A 162 15.30 49.64 -23.52
C TYR A 162 14.94 50.20 -24.91
N GLY A 163 13.77 50.83 -25.06
CA GLY A 163 13.31 51.34 -26.36
C GLY A 163 12.90 50.25 -27.36
N VAL A 164 12.84 48.98 -26.95
CA VAL A 164 12.52 47.86 -27.84
C VAL A 164 11.04 47.52 -27.73
N ARG A 165 10.32 47.61 -28.86
CA ARG A 165 8.96 47.08 -28.95
C ARG A 165 8.98 45.55 -29.04
N SER A 166 8.63 44.86 -27.94
CA SER A 166 8.43 43.41 -27.91
C SER A 166 7.00 43.00 -28.31
N GLY A 167 6.89 41.78 -28.83
CA GLY A 167 5.64 41.07 -29.09
C GLY A 167 4.93 40.57 -27.84
N HIS A 168 3.75 39.97 -28.02
CA HIS A 168 3.08 39.25 -26.94
C HIS A 168 3.54 37.79 -26.88
N LEU A 169 3.38 37.18 -25.70
CA LEU A 169 3.41 35.72 -25.60
C LEU A 169 2.20 35.15 -26.35
N MET A 170 2.46 34.10 -27.11
CA MET A 170 1.47 33.42 -27.93
C MET A 170 1.43 31.95 -27.49
N PRO A 171 0.51 31.55 -26.60
CA PRO A 171 0.39 30.17 -26.19
C PRO A 171 0.00 29.33 -27.41
N VAL A 172 0.76 28.25 -27.63
CA VAL A 172 0.51 27.29 -28.70
C VAL A 172 -0.31 26.16 -28.10
N PRO A 173 -1.56 25.95 -28.55
CA PRO A 173 -2.42 24.89 -28.04
C PRO A 173 -1.81 23.53 -28.37
N ASP A 174 -1.90 22.61 -27.42
CA ASP A 174 -1.65 21.20 -27.67
C ASP A 174 -2.98 20.51 -28.02
N PHE A 175 -3.14 20.08 -29.27
CA PHE A 175 -4.35 19.40 -29.71
C PHE A 175 -4.39 17.92 -29.34
N THR A 176 -3.28 17.34 -28.86
CA THR A 176 -3.27 15.92 -28.48
C THR A 176 -4.17 15.69 -27.27
N ILE A 177 -4.24 16.62 -26.31
CA ILE A 177 -5.16 16.54 -25.16
C ILE A 177 -6.63 16.40 -25.58
N ALA A 178 -7.02 17.00 -26.71
CA ALA A 178 -8.37 16.86 -27.22
C ALA A 178 -8.65 15.43 -27.70
N LEU A 179 -7.65 14.74 -28.23
CA LEU A 179 -7.78 13.33 -28.64
C LEU A 179 -7.90 12.41 -27.42
N TYR A 180 -7.18 12.69 -26.34
CA TYR A 180 -7.31 11.95 -25.07
C TYR A 180 -8.66 12.23 -24.40
N ALA A 181 -9.08 13.48 -24.32
CA ALA A 181 -10.38 13.87 -23.76
C ALA A 181 -11.57 13.28 -24.54
N LEU A 182 -11.42 13.05 -25.84
CA LEU A 182 -12.42 12.39 -26.69
C LEU A 182 -12.33 10.85 -26.65
N GLY A 183 -11.44 10.26 -25.84
CA GLY A 183 -11.28 8.81 -25.70
C GLY A 183 -10.68 8.11 -26.93
N LEU A 184 -10.04 8.85 -27.83
CA LEU A 184 -9.42 8.30 -29.05
C LEU A 184 -8.05 7.66 -28.77
N PHE A 185 -7.42 8.01 -27.66
CA PHE A 185 -6.19 7.39 -27.16
C PHE A 185 -6.32 7.00 -25.69
N PRO A 186 -5.71 5.87 -25.27
CA PRO A 186 -5.73 5.45 -23.88
C PRO A 186 -4.91 6.41 -22.99
N SER A 187 -5.34 6.58 -21.73
CA SER A 187 -4.75 7.53 -20.77
C SER A 187 -3.28 7.23 -20.44
N ASN A 188 -2.88 5.95 -20.48
CA ASN A 188 -1.51 5.52 -20.30
C ASN A 188 -0.53 6.02 -21.38
N TRP A 189 -1.03 6.57 -22.49
CA TRP A 189 -0.21 7.18 -23.55
C TRP A 189 -0.10 8.70 -23.40
N LEU A 190 -0.74 9.32 -22.41
CA LEU A 190 -0.67 10.76 -22.18
C LEU A 190 0.71 11.18 -21.64
N PHE A 191 1.62 11.53 -22.54
CA PHE A 191 2.96 12.01 -22.20
C PHE A 191 3.06 13.54 -22.02
N TRP A 192 2.04 14.30 -22.43
CA TRP A 192 2.02 15.76 -22.32
C TRP A 192 0.66 16.29 -21.81
N PRO A 193 0.45 16.30 -20.48
CA PRO A 193 -0.86 16.56 -19.88
C PRO A 193 -1.20 18.06 -19.69
N PHE A 194 -0.44 19.00 -20.29
CA PHE A 194 -0.52 20.42 -19.93
C PHE A 194 -1.45 21.27 -20.80
N GLY A 195 -1.96 20.76 -21.93
CA GLY A 195 -2.83 21.50 -22.83
C GLY A 195 -2.18 22.66 -23.61
N LEU A 196 -0.92 23.00 -23.33
CA LEU A 196 -0.08 23.91 -24.13
C LEU A 196 1.19 23.22 -24.57
N LEU A 197 1.60 23.40 -25.83
CA LEU A 197 2.85 22.86 -26.35
C LEU A 197 4.04 23.81 -26.10
N LEU A 198 3.88 25.09 -26.43
CA LEU A 198 4.94 26.10 -26.37
C LEU A 198 4.38 27.49 -26.05
N ILE A 199 5.23 28.36 -25.52
CA ILE A 199 4.92 29.76 -25.22
C ILE A 199 5.88 30.74 -25.93
N PRO A 200 5.97 30.70 -27.28
CA PRO A 200 6.83 31.61 -28.02
C PRO A 200 6.38 33.07 -27.88
N THR A 201 7.33 33.97 -28.12
CA THR A 201 7.07 35.39 -28.32
C THR A 201 6.82 35.65 -29.81
N MET A 202 5.77 36.39 -30.15
CA MET A 202 5.50 36.77 -31.54
C MET A 202 5.39 38.30 -31.72
N PRO A 203 6.22 38.93 -32.58
CA PRO A 203 7.30 38.33 -33.36
C PRO A 203 8.40 37.71 -32.50
N ARG A 204 9.07 36.68 -33.03
CA ARG A 204 10.20 36.02 -32.36
C ARG A 204 11.22 37.07 -31.96
N MET A 205 11.63 37.06 -30.68
CA MET A 205 12.64 38.01 -30.19
C MET A 205 13.96 37.90 -30.97
N ASP A 206 14.31 36.72 -31.51
CA ASP A 206 15.55 36.55 -32.28
C ASP A 206 15.52 37.26 -33.65
N ALA A 207 14.32 37.54 -34.18
CA ALA A 207 14.15 38.24 -35.45
C ALA A 207 14.07 39.77 -35.26
N ARG A 208 14.22 40.27 -34.03
CA ARG A 208 14.16 41.70 -33.69
C ARG A 208 15.56 42.25 -33.50
N PRO A 209 15.83 43.50 -33.94
CA PRO A 209 17.05 44.20 -33.56
C PRO A 209 16.99 44.57 -32.07
N TRP A 210 18.06 44.25 -31.35
CA TRP A 210 18.28 44.63 -29.95
C TRP A 210 19.43 45.63 -29.88
N PRO A 211 19.31 46.71 -29.09
CA PRO A 211 20.34 47.74 -29.00
C PRO A 211 21.66 47.16 -28.49
N ASP A 212 21.60 46.41 -27.39
CA ASP A 212 22.74 45.90 -26.63
C ASP A 212 22.45 44.48 -26.10
N ARG A 213 23.49 43.82 -25.55
CA ARG A 213 23.37 42.48 -24.96
C ARG A 213 22.52 42.47 -23.68
N ALA A 214 22.54 43.53 -22.87
CA ALA A 214 21.82 43.55 -21.59
C ALA A 214 20.30 43.62 -21.80
N SER A 215 19.82 44.45 -22.75
CA SER A 215 18.39 44.52 -23.07
C SER A 215 17.81 43.17 -23.52
N LEU A 216 18.56 42.42 -24.35
CA LEU A 216 18.18 41.08 -24.78
C LEU A 216 18.09 40.12 -23.58
N GLY A 217 19.11 40.09 -22.73
CA GLY A 217 19.21 39.19 -21.59
C GLY A 217 18.12 39.45 -20.54
N TYR A 218 17.95 40.69 -20.07
CA TYR A 218 16.93 41.01 -19.06
C TYR A 218 15.50 40.81 -19.57
N THR A 219 15.25 41.13 -20.84
CA THR A 219 13.93 40.87 -21.43
C THR A 219 13.67 39.37 -21.53
N ALA A 220 14.66 38.58 -21.94
CA ALA A 220 14.54 37.12 -22.01
C ALA A 220 14.28 36.50 -20.62
N LEU A 221 15.00 36.96 -19.59
CA LEU A 221 14.89 36.44 -18.22
C LEU A 221 13.53 36.73 -17.55
N SER A 222 12.87 37.82 -17.95
CA SER A 222 11.63 38.28 -17.31
C SER A 222 10.50 37.24 -17.33
N VAL A 223 10.36 36.46 -18.40
CA VAL A 223 9.31 35.44 -18.54
C VAL A 223 9.54 34.26 -17.59
N PRO A 224 10.69 33.54 -17.62
CA PRO A 224 10.98 32.46 -16.68
C PRO A 224 10.83 32.89 -15.21
N LEU A 225 11.22 34.12 -14.85
CA LEU A 225 11.08 34.62 -13.47
C LEU A 225 9.62 34.75 -13.03
N VAL A 226 8.75 35.30 -13.89
CA VAL A 226 7.32 35.42 -13.57
C VAL A 226 6.68 34.05 -13.47
N LEU A 227 6.95 33.15 -14.43
CA LEU A 227 6.39 31.80 -14.42
C LEU A 227 6.86 30.98 -13.21
N GLY A 228 8.16 31.02 -12.91
CA GLY A 228 8.75 30.30 -11.78
C GLY A 228 8.27 30.82 -10.43
N GLY A 229 8.26 32.14 -10.24
CA GLY A 229 7.81 32.74 -8.98
C GLY A 229 6.33 32.53 -8.71
N THR A 230 5.48 32.78 -9.70
CA THR A 230 4.02 32.58 -9.55
C THR A 230 3.63 31.10 -9.49
N GLY A 231 4.31 30.24 -10.24
CA GLY A 231 4.09 28.79 -10.21
C GLY A 231 4.41 28.18 -8.84
N ALA A 232 5.51 28.60 -8.20
CA ALA A 232 5.85 28.15 -6.85
C ALA A 232 4.79 28.57 -5.83
N ILE A 233 4.32 29.83 -5.88
CA ILE A 233 3.27 30.34 -4.99
C ILE A 233 1.96 29.56 -5.19
N MET A 234 1.54 29.35 -6.44
CA MET A 234 0.33 28.59 -6.75
C MET A 234 0.41 27.14 -6.29
N MET A 235 1.56 26.49 -6.43
CA MET A 235 1.73 25.10 -6.01
C MET A 235 1.61 24.96 -4.49
N ILE A 236 2.29 25.81 -3.73
CA ILE A 236 2.21 25.80 -2.27
C ILE A 236 0.79 26.15 -1.79
N ALA A 237 0.18 27.18 -2.38
CA ALA A 237 -1.20 27.54 -2.07
C ALA A 237 -2.18 26.40 -2.40
N GLY A 238 -2.01 25.73 -3.53
CA GLY A 238 -2.82 24.58 -3.91
C GLY A 238 -2.71 23.43 -2.92
N MET A 239 -1.49 23.07 -2.49
CA MET A 239 -1.29 22.03 -1.47
C MET A 239 -1.95 22.40 -0.15
N SER A 240 -1.90 23.68 0.26
CA SER A 240 -2.58 24.15 1.48
C SER A 240 -4.10 24.13 1.42
N LEU A 241 -4.68 24.24 0.22
CA LEU A 241 -6.13 24.16 -0.02
C LEU A 241 -6.63 22.73 -0.22
N THR A 242 -5.72 21.77 -0.36
CA THR A 242 -6.08 20.36 -0.59
C THR A 242 -6.42 19.69 0.75
N PRO A 243 -7.56 18.99 0.88
CA PRO A 243 -7.92 18.29 2.11
C PRO A 243 -7.00 17.10 2.37
N GLU A 244 -7.02 16.62 3.61
CA GLU A 244 -6.21 15.47 4.05
C GLU A 244 -6.67 14.13 3.51
N TYR A 245 -7.89 14.03 3.00
CA TYR A 245 -8.40 12.85 2.34
C TYR A 245 -9.47 13.20 1.31
N LEU A 246 -9.40 12.56 0.15
CA LEU A 246 -10.46 12.55 -0.85
C LEU A 246 -10.60 11.14 -1.39
N ALA A 247 -11.80 10.57 -1.29
CA ALA A 247 -12.08 9.25 -1.85
C ALA A 247 -11.91 9.29 -3.38
N SER A 248 -10.97 8.51 -3.90
CA SER A 248 -10.78 8.26 -5.33
C SER A 248 -10.97 6.79 -5.62
N SER A 249 -11.63 6.48 -6.74
CA SER A 249 -11.79 5.10 -7.23
C SER A 249 -10.83 4.77 -8.37
N THR A 250 -9.88 5.65 -8.67
CA THR A 250 -9.00 5.53 -9.84
C THR A 250 -7.58 6.01 -9.54
N MET A 251 -6.61 5.43 -10.25
CA MET A 251 -5.20 5.80 -10.15
C MET A 251 -5.00 7.31 -10.38
N PRO A 252 -4.49 8.07 -9.39
CA PRO A 252 -4.30 9.51 -9.52
C PRO A 252 -3.07 9.85 -10.37
N LEU A 253 -3.13 11.02 -11.01
CA LEU A 253 -2.00 11.61 -11.74
C LEU A 253 -1.39 12.73 -10.89
N ILE A 254 -0.13 12.56 -10.49
CA ILE A 254 0.53 13.46 -9.55
C ILE A 254 1.44 14.44 -10.28
N SER A 255 1.42 15.71 -9.87
CA SER A 255 2.43 16.70 -10.25
C SER A 255 3.50 16.78 -9.15
N THR A 256 4.68 16.27 -9.44
CA THR A 256 5.76 16.24 -8.43
C THR A 256 6.41 17.62 -8.29
N PRO A 257 6.56 18.13 -7.06
CA PRO A 257 7.23 19.40 -6.85
C PRO A 257 8.72 19.31 -7.24
N PRO A 258 9.31 20.41 -7.75
CA PRO A 258 10.77 20.53 -7.88
C PRO A 258 11.46 20.26 -6.55
N LEU A 259 12.70 19.76 -6.59
CA LEU A 259 13.41 19.24 -5.41
C LEU A 259 13.40 20.21 -4.22
N PHE A 260 13.74 21.48 -4.42
CA PHE A 260 13.72 22.46 -3.32
C PHE A 260 12.32 22.79 -2.81
N LEU A 261 11.32 22.77 -3.69
CA LEU A 261 9.92 22.99 -3.29
C LEU A 261 9.36 21.79 -2.54
N SER A 262 9.81 20.57 -2.84
CA SER A 262 9.43 19.36 -2.09
C SER A 262 9.90 19.44 -0.63
N LEU A 263 11.16 19.80 -0.40
CA LEU A 263 11.74 20.01 0.93
C LEU A 263 11.03 21.13 1.70
N LEU A 264 10.65 22.20 1.00
CA LEU A 264 9.91 23.30 1.60
C LEU A 264 8.49 22.85 1.95
N ALA A 265 7.81 22.10 1.08
CA ALA A 265 6.48 21.59 1.32
C ALA A 265 6.43 20.67 2.56
N GLU A 266 7.39 19.76 2.71
CA GLU A 266 7.51 18.89 3.90
C GLU A 266 7.64 19.70 5.20
N GLY A 267 8.45 20.77 5.18
CA GLY A 267 8.64 21.63 6.35
C GLY A 267 7.40 22.46 6.73
N PHE A 268 6.56 22.83 5.77
CA PHE A 268 5.39 23.70 5.99
C PHE A 268 4.05 22.93 6.18
N LEU A 269 3.89 21.76 5.54
CA LEU A 269 2.61 21.03 5.46
C LEU A 269 2.61 19.72 6.29
N SER A 270 3.66 19.47 7.07
CA SER A 270 3.87 18.24 7.87
C SER A 270 3.85 16.95 7.02
N ASN A 271 3.77 15.77 7.66
CA ASN A 271 3.91 14.46 7.00
C ASN A 271 2.83 14.15 5.94
N ASP A 272 1.84 15.03 5.74
CA ASP A 272 0.74 14.83 4.79
C ASP A 272 1.01 15.45 3.40
N ALA A 273 2.21 15.99 3.13
CA ALA A 273 2.52 16.62 1.86
C ALA A 273 2.33 15.66 0.66
N PHE A 274 2.76 14.40 0.80
CA PHE A 274 2.56 13.38 -0.23
C PHE A 274 1.07 13.02 -0.41
N ILE A 275 0.36 12.86 0.70
CA ILE A 275 -1.08 12.56 0.72
C ILE A 275 -1.86 13.65 -0.03
N ARG A 276 -1.57 14.92 0.24
CA ARG A 276 -2.19 16.07 -0.43
C ARG A 276 -1.80 16.20 -1.91
N LEU A 277 -0.75 15.53 -2.38
CA LEU A 277 -0.41 15.52 -3.81
C LEU A 277 -1.24 14.51 -4.62
N LEU A 278 -1.79 13.47 -3.98
CA LEU A 278 -2.60 12.43 -4.64
C LEU A 278 -3.93 12.97 -5.19
N TRP A 279 -4.56 13.90 -4.47
CA TRP A 279 -5.80 14.56 -4.90
C TRP A 279 -5.68 16.07 -4.87
N ALA A 280 -4.58 16.54 -5.45
CA ALA A 280 -4.18 17.92 -5.36
C ALA A 280 -5.23 18.89 -5.94
N HIS A 281 -5.41 20.01 -5.26
CA HIS A 281 -6.17 21.14 -5.77
C HIS A 281 -5.62 21.56 -7.16
N PRO A 282 -6.46 22.01 -8.12
CA PRO A 282 -6.04 22.28 -9.50
C PRO A 282 -4.88 23.28 -9.64
N TRP A 283 -4.68 24.14 -8.64
CA TRP A 283 -3.55 25.07 -8.57
C TRP A 283 -2.19 24.38 -8.45
N VAL A 284 -2.13 23.18 -7.86
CA VAL A 284 -0.89 22.38 -7.80
C VAL A 284 -0.46 22.00 -9.20
N HIS A 285 -1.38 21.48 -10.03
CA HIS A 285 -1.10 21.11 -11.41
C HIS A 285 -0.76 22.33 -12.28
N ALA A 286 -1.49 23.44 -12.10
CA ALA A 286 -1.20 24.70 -12.79
C ALA A 286 0.19 25.26 -12.39
N GLY A 287 0.52 25.21 -11.10
CA GLY A 287 1.83 25.59 -10.57
C GLY A 287 2.95 24.73 -11.13
N GLY A 288 2.81 23.40 -11.06
CA GLY A 288 3.77 22.43 -11.61
C GLY A 288 4.05 22.66 -13.10
N MET A 289 3.02 22.93 -13.91
CA MET A 289 3.17 23.30 -15.31
C MET A 289 4.02 24.58 -15.48
N LEU A 290 3.69 25.65 -14.76
CA LEU A 290 4.39 26.93 -14.88
C LEU A 290 5.86 26.81 -14.46
N LEU A 291 6.14 26.04 -13.42
CA LEU A 291 7.49 25.74 -12.95
C LEU A 291 8.29 24.97 -14.00
N LEU A 292 7.71 23.92 -14.58
CA LEU A 292 8.34 23.15 -15.64
C LEU A 292 8.63 24.01 -16.87
N PHE A 293 7.67 24.83 -17.31
CA PHE A 293 7.85 25.74 -18.44
C PHE A 293 8.90 26.81 -18.17
N ALA A 294 8.95 27.34 -16.94
CA ALA A 294 10.00 28.26 -16.51
C ALA A 294 11.38 27.62 -16.62
N TRP A 295 11.54 26.41 -16.08
CA TRP A 295 12.81 25.69 -16.12
C TRP A 295 13.24 25.31 -17.54
N ILE A 296 12.34 24.74 -18.35
CA ILE A 296 12.63 24.41 -19.75
C ILE A 296 13.06 25.67 -20.53
N SER A 297 12.44 26.81 -20.26
CA SER A 297 12.77 28.06 -20.96
C SER A 297 14.16 28.63 -20.64
N ILE A 298 14.76 28.27 -19.51
CA ILE A 298 16.11 28.72 -19.11
C ILE A 298 17.22 27.84 -19.67
N LEU A 299 16.89 26.70 -20.29
CA LEU A 299 17.87 25.85 -20.95
C LEU A 299 18.63 26.65 -22.03
N PRO A 300 19.96 26.46 -22.15
CA PRO A 300 20.83 27.23 -23.04
C PRO A 300 20.65 26.82 -24.52
N ILE A 301 19.42 26.90 -25.01
CA ILE A 301 19.01 26.35 -26.31
C ILE A 301 18.70 27.51 -27.25
N PRO A 302 19.10 27.42 -28.53
CA PRO A 302 18.80 28.45 -29.51
C PRO A 302 17.31 28.76 -29.53
N THR A 303 16.96 30.04 -29.66
CA THR A 303 15.58 30.58 -29.66
C THR A 303 14.86 30.62 -28.31
N PHE A 304 15.36 29.91 -27.30
CA PHE A 304 14.80 29.95 -25.95
C PHE A 304 15.37 31.14 -25.16
N PRO A 305 14.68 31.61 -24.10
CA PRO A 305 15.23 32.61 -23.19
C PRO A 305 16.64 32.27 -22.68
N GLY A 306 16.90 31.02 -22.29
CA GLY A 306 18.22 30.57 -21.85
C GLY A 306 19.31 30.69 -22.92
N GLY A 307 19.01 30.41 -24.19
CA GLY A 307 19.96 30.65 -25.28
C GLY A 307 20.27 32.13 -25.49
N ARG A 308 19.28 33.01 -25.34
CA ARG A 308 19.49 34.47 -25.38
C ARG A 308 20.32 34.96 -24.20
N LEU A 309 20.14 34.35 -23.03
CA LEU A 309 20.93 34.64 -21.84
C LEU A 309 22.40 34.20 -21.99
N LEU A 310 22.63 33.04 -22.63
CA LEU A 310 23.97 32.59 -22.99
C LEU A 310 24.66 33.62 -23.91
N ILE A 311 23.95 34.09 -24.94
CA ILE A 311 24.45 35.10 -25.88
C ILE A 311 24.68 36.44 -25.19
N ALA A 312 23.78 36.87 -24.31
CA ALA A 312 23.95 38.10 -23.55
C ALA A 312 25.22 38.06 -22.67
N ARG A 313 25.53 36.91 -22.05
CA ARG A 313 26.68 36.76 -21.14
C ARG A 313 28.01 36.47 -21.82
N MET A 314 28.04 35.59 -22.82
CA MET A 314 29.28 35.18 -23.50
C MET A 314 29.55 35.97 -24.78
N GLY A 315 28.53 36.60 -25.36
CA GLY A 315 28.60 37.14 -26.71
C GLY A 315 28.20 36.12 -27.78
N LEU A 316 27.75 36.64 -28.92
CA LEU A 316 27.20 35.89 -30.04
C LEU A 316 28.23 34.95 -30.65
N PHE A 317 29.46 35.39 -30.88
CA PHE A 317 30.49 34.58 -31.52
C PHE A 317 30.90 33.38 -30.66
N ASP A 318 31.11 33.61 -29.35
CA ASP A 318 31.52 32.56 -28.43
C ASP A 318 30.37 31.60 -28.09
N ALA A 319 29.16 32.13 -27.87
CA ALA A 319 27.98 31.33 -27.60
C ALA A 319 27.59 30.43 -28.80
N ARG A 320 27.82 30.90 -30.03
CA ARG A 320 27.52 30.18 -31.29
C ARG A 320 28.72 29.42 -31.86
N SER A 321 29.83 29.35 -31.14
CA SER A 321 31.00 28.61 -31.57
C SER A 321 30.70 27.10 -31.60
N SER A 322 31.36 26.38 -32.51
CA SER A 322 31.20 24.93 -32.62
C SER A 322 31.54 24.20 -31.32
N SER A 323 32.49 24.73 -30.53
CA SER A 323 32.89 24.16 -29.24
C SER A 323 31.76 24.28 -28.22
N THR A 324 31.20 25.47 -28.04
CA THR A 324 30.08 25.72 -27.11
C THR A 324 28.84 24.93 -27.49
N GLN A 325 28.51 24.85 -28.78
CA GLN A 325 27.35 24.09 -29.25
C GLN A 325 27.54 22.57 -29.06
N THR A 326 28.76 22.07 -29.24
CA THR A 326 29.08 20.66 -28.92
C THR A 326 28.97 20.41 -27.42
N LEU A 327 29.44 21.33 -26.58
CA LEU A 327 29.31 21.22 -25.12
C LEU A 327 27.84 21.21 -24.69
N ILE A 328 27.00 22.09 -25.25
CA ILE A 328 25.56 22.12 -25.00
C ILE A 328 24.92 20.78 -25.40
N LEU A 329 25.27 20.25 -26.57
CA LEU A 329 24.76 18.96 -27.04
C LEU A 329 25.16 17.81 -26.11
N VAL A 330 26.43 17.73 -25.71
CA VAL A 330 26.91 16.69 -24.77
C VAL A 330 26.23 16.82 -23.41
N THR A 331 26.10 18.05 -22.88
CA THR A 331 25.41 18.32 -21.61
C THR A 331 23.94 17.92 -21.69
N MET A 332 23.29 18.20 -22.83
CA MET A 332 21.91 17.81 -23.08
C MET A 332 21.76 16.28 -23.14
N LEU A 333 22.65 15.57 -23.84
CA LEU A 333 22.64 14.09 -23.85
C LEU A 333 22.89 13.50 -22.46
N PHE A 334 23.77 14.11 -21.66
CA PHE A 334 23.97 13.74 -20.26
C PHE A 334 22.70 13.96 -19.42
N CYS A 335 22.03 15.11 -19.59
CA CYS A 335 20.74 15.36 -18.92
C CYS A 335 19.68 14.35 -19.36
N ALA A 336 19.62 13.99 -20.65
CA ALA A 336 18.69 12.97 -21.15
C ALA A 336 18.93 11.61 -20.47
N TYR A 337 20.19 11.26 -20.24
CA TYR A 337 20.56 10.06 -19.49
C TYR A 337 20.11 10.16 -18.02
N VAL A 338 20.44 11.27 -17.33
CA VAL A 338 20.07 11.49 -15.91
C VAL A 338 18.56 11.50 -15.69
N PHE A 339 17.78 12.07 -16.62
CA PHE A 339 16.32 12.09 -16.56
C PHE A 339 15.66 10.81 -17.09
N GLY A 340 16.42 9.75 -17.38
CA GLY A 340 15.88 8.45 -17.77
C GLY A 340 15.11 8.46 -19.09
N VAL A 341 15.44 9.38 -20.01
CA VAL A 341 14.75 9.54 -21.32
C VAL A 341 14.80 8.27 -22.16
N PHE A 342 15.84 7.45 -21.96
CA PHE A 342 16.07 6.22 -22.72
C PHE A 342 15.51 4.95 -22.05
N ASP A 343 15.07 5.03 -20.80
CA ASP A 343 14.64 3.86 -20.02
C ASP A 343 13.12 3.64 -20.11
N GLN A 344 12.34 4.72 -20.06
CA GLN A 344 10.89 4.68 -20.10
C GLN A 344 10.31 5.81 -20.96
N PHE A 345 9.12 5.58 -21.51
CA PHE A 345 8.39 6.61 -22.24
C PHE A 345 7.90 7.68 -21.26
N SER A 346 8.60 8.82 -21.23
CA SER A 346 8.34 9.94 -20.31
C SER A 346 8.10 11.24 -21.07
N LEU A 347 7.59 12.26 -20.36
CA LEU A 347 7.35 13.60 -20.93
C LEU A 347 8.61 14.24 -21.52
N TRP A 348 9.79 13.83 -21.03
CA TRP A 348 11.07 14.33 -21.51
C TRP A 348 11.34 13.97 -22.97
N TYR A 349 10.76 12.87 -23.49
CA TYR A 349 10.93 12.50 -24.90
C TYR A 349 10.51 13.64 -25.84
N LEU A 350 9.35 14.26 -25.59
CA LEU A 350 8.87 15.40 -26.39
C LEU A 350 9.78 16.61 -26.26
N VAL A 351 10.25 16.88 -25.04
CA VAL A 351 11.18 17.98 -24.78
C VAL A 351 12.46 17.76 -25.60
N PHE A 352 13.16 16.64 -25.44
CA PHE A 352 14.39 16.35 -26.17
C PHE A 352 14.20 16.28 -27.70
N ALA A 353 13.07 15.74 -28.17
CA ALA A 353 12.72 15.71 -29.60
C ALA A 353 12.58 17.11 -30.21
N LEU A 354 12.10 18.10 -29.43
CA LEU A 354 12.03 19.50 -29.87
C LEU A 354 13.38 20.21 -29.78
N LEU A 355 14.13 19.96 -28.71
CA LEU A 355 15.36 20.68 -28.41
C LEU A 355 16.52 20.31 -29.36
N LEU A 356 16.63 19.03 -29.76
CA LEU A 356 17.72 18.53 -30.61
C LEU A 356 17.78 19.24 -31.98
N PRO A 357 16.67 19.35 -32.75
CA PRO A 357 16.66 20.13 -34.00
C PRO A 357 17.02 21.60 -33.80
N LEU A 358 16.61 22.23 -32.69
CA LEU A 358 16.92 23.63 -32.43
C LEU A 358 18.42 23.86 -32.25
N VAL A 359 19.10 22.98 -31.51
CA VAL A 359 20.57 23.03 -31.38
C VAL A 359 21.24 22.75 -32.73
N PHE A 360 20.77 21.76 -33.48
CA PHE A 360 21.40 21.39 -34.76
C PHE A 360 21.26 22.47 -35.85
N PHE A 361 20.06 23.01 -36.05
CA PHE A 361 19.79 23.95 -37.14
C PHE A 361 20.10 25.41 -36.79
N PHE A 362 19.86 25.81 -35.53
CA PHE A 362 20.06 27.20 -35.10
C PHE A 362 21.25 27.39 -34.18
N GLY A 363 21.97 26.32 -33.79
CA GLY A 363 23.11 26.40 -32.88
C GLY A 363 24.25 27.26 -33.39
N ASN A 364 24.55 27.18 -34.68
CA ASN A 364 25.68 27.87 -35.33
C ASN A 364 25.25 29.08 -36.19
N ASP A 365 23.98 29.50 -36.13
CA ASP A 365 23.51 30.63 -36.93
C ASP A 365 23.88 31.98 -36.28
N LEU A 366 24.88 32.66 -36.85
CA LEU A 366 25.35 33.99 -36.43
C LEU A 366 24.42 35.14 -36.85
N ARG A 367 23.35 34.87 -37.60
CA ARG A 367 22.39 35.90 -38.02
C ARG A 367 21.35 36.21 -36.95
N VAL A 368 21.18 35.33 -35.96
CA VAL A 368 20.14 35.41 -34.94
C VAL A 368 20.67 35.13 -33.53
N PRO A 369 20.36 35.98 -32.54
CA PRO A 369 19.59 37.21 -32.61
C PRO A 369 20.37 38.37 -33.25
N LEU A 370 19.65 39.38 -33.74
CA LEU A 370 20.25 40.59 -34.28
C LEU A 370 20.53 41.61 -33.16
N ILE A 371 21.80 41.78 -32.80
CA ILE A 371 22.27 42.76 -31.82
C ILE A 371 23.00 43.88 -32.57
N LEU A 372 22.61 45.14 -32.30
CA LEU A 372 23.13 46.34 -32.97
C LEU A 372 24.51 46.71 -32.43
N ASP A 373 24.70 46.70 -31.11
CA ASP A 373 26.01 46.80 -30.49
C ASP A 373 26.39 45.49 -29.82
N GLU A 374 27.05 44.63 -30.59
CA GLU A 374 27.53 43.35 -30.09
C GLU A 374 28.85 43.50 -29.31
N THR A 375 29.50 44.64 -29.40
CA THR A 375 30.83 44.87 -28.82
C THR A 375 30.78 45.44 -27.42
N GLU A 376 29.67 46.11 -27.08
CA GLU A 376 29.34 46.51 -25.73
C GLU A 376 29.06 45.26 -24.88
N GLY A 377 30.06 44.85 -24.10
CA GLY A 377 29.92 43.76 -23.14
C GLY A 377 28.96 44.12 -22.00
N LEU A 378 28.59 43.13 -21.18
CA LEU A 378 27.84 43.41 -19.95
C LEU A 378 28.74 44.10 -18.94
N THR A 379 28.18 45.05 -18.17
CA THR A 379 28.83 45.53 -16.95
C THR A 379 29.02 44.39 -15.95
N GLU A 380 30.06 44.45 -15.11
CA GLU A 380 30.33 43.39 -14.12
C GLU A 380 29.13 43.14 -13.18
N ALA A 381 28.45 44.23 -12.78
CA ALA A 381 27.25 44.16 -11.96
C ALA A 381 26.10 43.44 -12.68
N ASP A 382 25.86 43.73 -13.96
CA ASP A 382 24.78 43.10 -14.72
C ASP A 382 25.10 41.64 -15.05
N HIS A 383 26.37 41.35 -15.36
CA HIS A 383 26.85 39.98 -15.57
C HIS A 383 26.62 39.11 -14.33
N SER A 384 26.97 39.63 -13.14
CA SER A 384 26.77 38.96 -11.85
C SER A 384 25.29 38.76 -11.53
N ARG A 385 24.46 39.81 -11.61
CA ARG A 385 23.02 39.74 -11.32
C ARG A 385 22.29 38.77 -12.24
N MET A 386 22.56 38.85 -13.54
CA MET A 386 21.96 37.95 -14.52
C MET A 386 22.39 36.51 -14.28
N GLY A 387 23.68 36.27 -14.00
CA GLY A 387 24.18 34.95 -13.65
C GLY A 387 23.53 34.36 -12.40
N LEU A 388 23.39 35.15 -11.33
CA LEU A 388 22.77 34.72 -10.08
C LEU A 388 21.27 34.40 -10.25
N LEU A 389 20.54 35.22 -10.99
CA LEU A 389 19.12 34.95 -11.26
C LEU A 389 18.92 33.67 -12.09
N VAL A 390 19.76 33.45 -13.11
CA VAL A 390 19.73 32.21 -13.91
C VAL A 390 20.04 31.00 -13.04
N LEU A 391 21.08 31.08 -12.20
CA LEU A 391 21.44 30.01 -11.26
C LEU A 391 20.28 29.70 -10.31
N LEU A 392 19.66 30.74 -9.74
CA LEU A 392 18.55 30.59 -8.79
C LEU A 392 17.35 29.90 -9.44
N VAL A 393 16.94 30.33 -10.64
CA VAL A 393 15.84 29.68 -11.39
C VAL A 393 16.19 28.25 -11.76
N PHE A 394 17.40 28.00 -12.23
CA PHE A 394 17.83 26.66 -12.67
C PHE A 394 17.92 25.66 -11.52
N LEU A 395 18.44 26.09 -10.36
CA LEU A 395 18.59 25.23 -9.17
C LEU A 395 17.28 25.05 -8.41
N LEU A 396 16.57 26.15 -8.09
CA LEU A 396 15.34 26.05 -7.28
C LEU A 396 14.20 25.36 -8.02
N LEU A 397 14.15 25.50 -9.34
CA LEU A 397 13.11 24.89 -10.16
C LEU A 397 13.57 23.58 -10.81
N LEU A 398 14.68 22.99 -10.34
CA LEU A 398 15.17 21.71 -10.85
C LEU A 398 14.04 20.66 -10.75
N PRO A 399 13.52 20.18 -11.89
CA PRO A 399 12.37 19.31 -11.89
C PRO A 399 12.75 17.92 -11.37
N ALA A 400 11.77 17.19 -10.84
CA ALA A 400 11.93 15.79 -10.51
C ALA A 400 12.28 14.96 -11.75
N ALA A 401 12.80 13.74 -11.55
CA ALA A 401 13.08 12.80 -12.63
C ALA A 401 11.83 12.55 -13.49
N GLN A 402 10.68 12.41 -12.83
CA GLN A 402 9.36 12.35 -13.44
C GLN A 402 8.49 13.48 -12.86
N PRO A 403 8.42 14.65 -13.53
CA PRO A 403 7.59 15.79 -13.11
C PRO A 403 6.09 15.47 -13.01
N VAL A 404 5.66 14.46 -13.77
CA VAL A 404 4.31 13.92 -13.74
C VAL A 404 4.42 12.40 -13.71
N LEU A 405 3.69 11.76 -12.79
CA LEU A 405 3.66 10.30 -12.65
C LEU A 405 2.26 9.81 -12.27
N HIS A 406 1.96 8.58 -12.68
CA HIS A 406 0.81 7.84 -12.18
C HIS A 406 1.26 7.06 -10.94
N GLU A 407 0.55 7.19 -9.83
CA GLU A 407 0.92 6.47 -8.60
C GLU A 407 0.39 5.04 -8.65
N SER A 408 1.25 4.07 -8.94
CA SER A 408 0.83 2.67 -9.08
C SER A 408 0.49 2.02 -7.74
N THR A 409 1.08 2.50 -6.64
CA THR A 409 0.87 1.94 -5.28
C THR A 409 -0.40 2.45 -4.61
N TRP A 410 -1.24 3.19 -5.35
CA TRP A 410 -2.42 3.85 -4.81
C TRP A 410 -3.43 2.86 -4.19
N ASP A 411 -3.50 1.63 -4.67
CA ASP A 411 -4.42 0.57 -4.21
C ASP A 411 -3.69 -0.65 -3.64
N ASP A 412 -2.50 -0.47 -3.07
CA ASP A 412 -1.77 -1.57 -2.42
C ASP A 412 -2.60 -2.17 -1.26
N PRO A 413 -2.48 -3.48 -0.98
CA PRO A 413 -3.20 -4.11 0.11
C PRO A 413 -2.69 -3.64 1.48
N LEU A 414 -3.55 -3.76 2.51
CA LEU A 414 -3.15 -3.55 3.90
C LEU A 414 -2.10 -4.59 4.31
N ASN A 415 -1.16 -4.18 5.17
CA ASN A 415 -0.14 -5.06 5.73
C ASN A 415 -0.23 -5.04 7.25
N HIS A 416 -0.01 -6.17 7.91
CA HIS A 416 -0.07 -6.26 9.37
C HIS A 416 1.26 -6.73 9.98
N ARG A 417 1.43 -6.50 11.28
CA ARG A 417 2.46 -7.11 12.13
C ARG A 417 1.78 -7.62 13.39
N LEU A 418 1.62 -8.94 13.48
CA LEU A 418 0.98 -9.65 14.58
C LEU A 418 2.05 -10.45 15.34
N PRO A 419 2.77 -9.83 16.30
CA PRO A 419 3.80 -10.56 17.04
C PRO A 419 3.19 -11.63 17.96
N SER A 420 3.95 -12.68 18.25
CA SER A 420 3.63 -13.59 19.34
C SER A 420 3.60 -12.83 20.66
N PRO A 421 2.65 -13.15 21.57
CA PRO A 421 2.53 -12.45 22.84
C PRO A 421 3.80 -12.47 23.67
N GLU A 422 4.08 -11.35 24.35
CA GLU A 422 5.19 -11.30 25.31
C GLU A 422 4.94 -12.28 26.48
N PRO A 423 6.00 -12.83 27.09
CA PRO A 423 5.83 -13.70 28.25
C PRO A 423 5.08 -12.97 29.37
N ALA A 424 3.99 -13.55 29.85
CA ALA A 424 3.18 -12.93 30.89
C ALA A 424 3.97 -12.77 32.19
N THR A 425 3.77 -11.66 32.88
CA THR A 425 4.45 -11.34 34.14
C THR A 425 3.45 -11.26 35.28
N LEU A 426 3.88 -11.71 36.46
CA LEU A 426 3.10 -11.64 37.69
C LEU A 426 3.04 -10.18 38.18
N GLN A 427 1.83 -9.68 38.37
CA GLN A 427 1.54 -8.34 38.88
C GLN A 427 1.43 -8.33 40.42
N ASP A 428 1.49 -7.14 41.02
CA ASP A 428 1.39 -6.96 42.48
C ASP A 428 0.04 -7.42 43.06
N ASP A 429 -1.00 -7.48 42.23
CA ASP A 429 -2.34 -7.94 42.60
C ASP A 429 -2.50 -9.48 42.53
N GLY A 430 -1.45 -10.20 42.13
CA GLY A 430 -1.45 -11.65 41.99
C GLY A 430 -1.97 -12.18 40.66
N THR A 431 -2.34 -11.30 39.71
CA THR A 431 -2.74 -11.70 38.35
C THR A 431 -1.52 -11.77 37.42
N TRP A 432 -1.59 -12.60 36.38
CA TRP A 432 -0.59 -12.56 35.31
C TRP A 432 -1.10 -11.76 34.12
N LEU A 433 -0.27 -10.85 33.61
CA LEU A 433 -0.60 -9.99 32.48
C LEU A 433 0.46 -10.13 31.37
N SER A 434 -0.01 -10.28 30.14
CA SER A 434 0.77 -10.08 28.92
C SER A 434 0.08 -9.02 28.07
N SER A 435 0.83 -8.01 27.66
CA SER A 435 0.36 -6.89 26.84
C SER A 435 1.16 -6.89 25.55
N THR A 436 0.48 -7.03 24.42
CA THR A 436 1.12 -7.19 23.11
C THR A 436 0.64 -6.12 22.15
N GLU A 437 1.58 -5.37 21.58
CA GLU A 437 1.28 -4.35 20.57
C GLU A 437 1.08 -5.01 19.20
N VAL A 438 -0.08 -4.77 18.59
CA VAL A 438 -0.39 -5.20 17.23
C VAL A 438 -0.48 -3.98 16.32
N ARG A 439 0.01 -4.11 15.08
CA ARG A 439 0.02 -3.01 14.11
C ARG A 439 -0.59 -3.41 12.78
N ILE A 440 -1.44 -2.53 12.24
CA ILE A 440 -1.97 -2.62 10.87
C ILE A 440 -1.56 -1.36 10.13
N ASN A 441 -0.94 -1.53 8.97
CA ASN A 441 -0.39 -0.48 8.14
C ASN A 441 -1.12 -0.40 6.81
N ASN A 442 -1.51 0.82 6.43
CA ASN A 442 -2.07 1.11 5.13
C ASN A 442 -1.02 1.76 4.23
N PRO A 443 -0.34 1.00 3.36
CA PRO A 443 0.62 1.57 2.41
C PRO A 443 -0.06 2.26 1.21
N SER A 444 -1.38 2.15 1.07
CA SER A 444 -2.11 2.63 -0.09
C SER A 444 -2.46 4.12 0.03
N ALA A 445 -2.96 4.68 -1.07
CA ALA A 445 -3.57 6.00 -1.14
C ALA A 445 -5.06 5.99 -0.78
N LEU A 446 -5.65 4.81 -0.55
CA LEU A 446 -7.06 4.63 -0.25
C LEU A 446 -7.28 4.38 1.22
N MET A 447 -8.42 4.84 1.73
CA MET A 447 -8.90 4.41 3.03
C MET A 447 -9.43 2.99 2.89
N LYS A 448 -9.01 2.08 3.75
CA LYS A 448 -9.44 0.67 3.71
C LYS A 448 -9.92 0.22 5.09
N PRO A 449 -11.04 -0.52 5.18
CA PRO A 449 -11.54 -1.02 6.44
C PRO A 449 -10.67 -2.19 6.91
N TYR A 450 -10.52 -2.29 8.23
CA TYR A 450 -9.90 -3.44 8.86
C TYR A 450 -10.64 -3.80 10.16
N ALA A 451 -10.53 -5.06 10.56
CA ALA A 451 -10.92 -5.52 11.89
C ALA A 451 -10.00 -6.65 12.35
N VAL A 452 -9.81 -6.80 13.65
CA VAL A 452 -8.92 -7.80 14.24
C VAL A 452 -9.45 -8.24 15.58
N THR A 453 -9.40 -9.54 15.82
CA THR A 453 -9.73 -10.15 17.11
C THR A 453 -8.79 -11.33 17.37
N ALA A 454 -8.92 -11.95 18.53
CA ALA A 454 -8.16 -13.14 18.89
C ALA A 454 -9.05 -14.14 19.62
N TYR A 455 -8.90 -15.42 19.27
CA TYR A 455 -9.62 -16.53 19.89
C TYR A 455 -8.64 -17.41 20.66
N LEU A 456 -9.05 -17.88 21.83
CA LEU A 456 -8.32 -18.88 22.60
C LEU A 456 -8.77 -20.28 22.15
N GLU A 457 -7.84 -21.22 22.02
CA GLU A 457 -8.14 -22.63 21.70
C GLU A 457 -9.12 -23.25 22.72
N THR A 458 -8.96 -22.88 23.99
CA THR A 458 -9.80 -23.36 25.09
C THR A 458 -10.31 -22.17 25.91
N PRO A 459 -11.49 -21.61 25.57
CA PRO A 459 -12.03 -20.45 26.28
C PRO A 459 -12.45 -20.80 27.71
N GLY A 460 -12.37 -19.82 28.63
CA GLY A 460 -12.83 -19.95 30.03
C GLY A 460 -11.85 -20.63 30.99
N GLN A 461 -10.59 -20.82 30.56
CA GLN A 461 -9.58 -21.64 31.22
C GLN A 461 -8.52 -20.80 31.95
N GLY A 462 -8.94 -19.69 32.57
CA GLY A 462 -8.07 -18.78 33.30
C GLY A 462 -7.55 -17.60 32.47
N TRP A 463 -7.18 -17.82 31.19
CA TRP A 463 -6.83 -16.75 30.25
C TRP A 463 -8.08 -16.01 29.74
N THR A 464 -8.03 -14.68 29.76
CA THR A 464 -9.04 -13.82 29.15
C THR A 464 -8.36 -12.79 28.24
N VAL A 465 -8.93 -12.60 27.06
CA VAL A 465 -8.45 -11.64 26.04
C VAL A 465 -9.25 -10.37 26.18
N THR A 466 -8.56 -9.23 26.25
CA THR A 466 -9.15 -7.89 26.22
C THR A 466 -8.38 -7.02 25.25
N TRP A 467 -9.08 -6.12 24.57
CA TRP A 467 -8.49 -5.24 23.57
C TRP A 467 -8.56 -3.79 24.05
N ASP A 468 -7.46 -3.06 23.88
CA ASP A 468 -7.41 -1.60 24.00
C ASP A 468 -7.16 -1.03 22.59
N CYS A 469 -8.24 -0.54 21.98
CA CYS A 469 -8.28 -0.15 20.58
C CYS A 469 -7.94 1.32 20.33
N ASP A 470 -7.59 2.09 21.36
CA ASP A 470 -7.29 3.54 21.25
C ASP A 470 -8.37 4.35 20.49
N GLY A 471 -9.64 3.94 20.62
CA GLY A 471 -10.79 4.56 19.96
C GLY A 471 -11.15 4.02 18.57
N GLU A 472 -10.43 3.01 18.07
CA GLU A 472 -10.71 2.32 16.80
C GLU A 472 -11.69 1.13 16.99
N ASP A 473 -12.92 1.43 17.42
CA ASP A 473 -13.96 0.45 17.79
C ASP A 473 -15.18 0.43 16.83
N THR A 474 -14.99 0.91 15.59
CA THR A 474 -16.12 1.08 14.65
C THR A 474 -16.56 -0.24 14.01
N TYR A 475 -15.62 -1.14 13.79
CA TYR A 475 -15.83 -2.48 13.26
C TYR A 475 -15.33 -3.52 14.25
N ASP A 476 -16.01 -4.65 14.31
CA ASP A 476 -15.63 -5.79 15.15
C ASP A 476 -15.76 -7.09 14.37
N ILE A 477 -15.20 -8.17 14.92
CA ILE A 477 -15.40 -9.53 14.44
C ILE A 477 -16.13 -10.28 15.55
N ASP A 478 -17.39 -10.62 15.30
CA ASP A 478 -18.28 -11.31 16.25
C ASP A 478 -18.51 -10.52 17.57
N GLY A 479 -18.56 -9.19 17.50
CA GLY A 479 -18.75 -8.33 18.67
C GLY A 479 -17.52 -8.17 19.55
N GLN A 480 -16.34 -8.62 19.09
CA GLN A 480 -15.07 -8.52 19.81
C GLN A 480 -13.95 -8.02 18.89
N GLY A 481 -12.94 -7.38 19.49
CA GLY A 481 -11.74 -6.90 18.78
C GLY A 481 -11.76 -5.41 18.50
N CYS A 482 -10.80 -4.98 17.68
CA CYS A 482 -10.64 -3.60 17.22
C CYS A 482 -10.85 -3.52 15.71
N GLY A 483 -11.35 -2.40 15.20
CA GLY A 483 -11.53 -2.21 13.78
C GLY A 483 -12.05 -0.82 13.43
N ALA A 484 -11.51 -0.26 12.36
CA ALA A 484 -11.92 1.03 11.84
C ALA A 484 -11.53 1.17 10.37
N ASP A 485 -11.81 2.35 9.80
CA ASP A 485 -11.32 2.74 8.49
C ASP A 485 -9.91 3.35 8.62
N LEU A 486 -8.89 2.65 8.10
CA LEU A 486 -7.51 3.13 8.19
C LEU A 486 -7.19 4.09 7.06
N LEU A 487 -6.82 5.32 7.42
CA LEU A 487 -6.44 6.37 6.47
C LEU A 487 -5.16 6.01 5.66
N PRO A 488 -4.97 6.60 4.47
CA PRO A 488 -3.79 6.40 3.63
C PRO A 488 -2.47 6.70 4.36
N GLN A 489 -1.44 5.87 4.15
CA GLN A 489 -0.10 6.03 4.75
C GLN A 489 -0.10 6.15 6.28
N ARG A 490 -1.14 5.61 6.93
CA ARG A 490 -1.25 5.56 8.40
C ARG A 490 -1.08 4.14 8.90
N THR A 491 -0.68 4.05 10.16
CA THR A 491 -0.55 2.80 10.89
C THR A 491 -1.44 2.89 12.12
N ALA A 492 -2.38 1.97 12.25
CA ALA A 492 -3.11 1.74 13.48
C ALA A 492 -2.26 0.86 14.40
N PHE A 493 -2.27 1.18 15.69
CA PHE A 493 -1.66 0.38 16.74
C PHE A 493 -2.66 0.22 17.88
N PHE A 494 -2.74 -0.97 18.43
CA PHE A 494 -3.67 -1.31 19.51
C PHE A 494 -3.05 -2.43 20.34
N TRP A 495 -3.56 -2.61 21.56
CA TRP A 495 -2.98 -3.53 22.53
C TRP A 495 -3.91 -4.70 22.81
N MET A 496 -3.39 -5.91 22.64
CA MET A 496 -4.04 -7.13 23.12
C MET A 496 -3.51 -7.44 24.52
N ASN A 497 -4.42 -7.41 25.50
CA ASN A 497 -4.15 -7.69 26.89
C ASN A 497 -4.70 -9.07 27.26
N LEU A 498 -3.79 -9.98 27.62
CA LEU A 498 -4.10 -11.32 28.11
C LEU A 498 -3.93 -11.34 29.63
N THR A 499 -5.01 -11.65 30.35
CA THR A 499 -4.97 -11.75 31.81
C THR A 499 -5.30 -13.16 32.29
N TRP A 500 -4.54 -13.65 33.27
CA TRP A 500 -4.80 -14.90 33.96
C TRP A 500 -5.33 -14.64 35.38
N THR A 501 -6.48 -15.24 35.70
CA THR A 501 -7.16 -15.08 37.00
C THR A 501 -7.30 -16.39 37.80
N GLY A 502 -6.64 -17.47 37.34
CA GLY A 502 -6.67 -18.76 38.02
C GLY A 502 -5.90 -18.78 39.34
N PRO A 503 -6.27 -19.68 40.28
CA PRO A 503 -5.57 -19.82 41.57
C PRO A 503 -4.17 -20.43 41.45
N GLU A 504 -3.94 -21.22 40.38
CA GLU A 504 -2.65 -21.86 40.07
C GLU A 504 -1.87 -21.05 39.03
N GLN A 505 -0.61 -21.42 38.80
CA GLN A 505 0.22 -20.76 37.79
C GLN A 505 -0.33 -20.97 36.36
N PRO A 506 -0.23 -19.97 35.49
CA PRO A 506 -0.70 -20.04 34.11
C PRO A 506 0.02 -21.12 33.31
N THR A 507 -0.74 -21.89 32.54
CA THR A 507 -0.19 -22.82 31.55
C THR A 507 0.04 -22.11 30.22
N MET A 508 0.83 -22.72 29.32
CA MET A 508 0.89 -22.25 27.94
C MET A 508 -0.49 -22.40 27.29
N ALA A 509 -0.88 -21.41 26.49
CA ALA A 509 -2.13 -21.46 25.73
C ALA A 509 -1.87 -21.03 24.28
N ASN A 510 -2.50 -21.76 23.36
CA ASN A 510 -2.55 -21.39 21.95
C ASN A 510 -3.72 -20.42 21.75
N LEU A 511 -3.49 -19.43 20.90
CA LEU A 511 -4.50 -18.48 20.47
C LEU A 511 -4.25 -18.11 19.01
N SER A 512 -5.27 -17.69 18.30
CA SER A 512 -5.13 -17.27 16.91
C SER A 512 -5.70 -15.88 16.74
N TYR A 513 -4.93 -15.00 16.09
CA TYR A 513 -5.46 -13.75 15.58
C TYR A 513 -6.34 -14.05 14.37
N VAL A 514 -7.49 -13.39 14.30
CA VAL A 514 -8.34 -13.37 13.11
C VAL A 514 -8.41 -11.92 12.66
N VAL A 515 -7.91 -11.66 11.45
CA VAL A 515 -7.87 -10.31 10.88
C VAL A 515 -8.71 -10.27 9.62
N ASN A 516 -9.57 -9.27 9.51
CA ASN A 516 -10.28 -8.91 8.30
C ASN A 516 -9.57 -7.69 7.68
N LEU A 517 -8.98 -7.87 6.51
CA LEU A 517 -8.36 -6.82 5.72
C LEU A 517 -9.17 -6.64 4.44
N ASP A 518 -9.95 -5.57 4.34
CA ASP A 518 -10.73 -5.23 3.14
C ASP A 518 -11.66 -6.38 2.66
N GLY A 519 -12.27 -7.10 3.60
CA GLY A 519 -13.18 -8.22 3.32
C GLY A 519 -12.51 -9.59 3.17
N VAL A 520 -11.19 -9.67 3.35
CA VAL A 520 -10.44 -10.94 3.34
C VAL A 520 -10.04 -11.30 4.76
N TYR A 521 -10.41 -12.50 5.21
CA TYR A 521 -10.04 -13.02 6.52
C TYR A 521 -8.72 -13.80 6.46
N GLU A 522 -7.84 -13.51 7.42
CA GLU A 522 -6.58 -14.20 7.64
C GLU A 522 -6.49 -14.67 9.10
N VAL A 523 -5.86 -15.82 9.31
CA VAL A 523 -5.68 -16.42 10.65
C VAL A 523 -4.19 -16.60 10.92
N GLU A 524 -3.70 -16.09 12.04
CA GLU A 524 -2.31 -16.25 12.47
C GLU A 524 -2.26 -16.88 13.87
N GLU A 525 -1.67 -18.07 13.96
CA GLU A 525 -1.51 -18.81 15.21
C GLU A 525 -0.34 -18.27 16.03
N VAL A 526 -0.60 -17.99 17.30
CA VAL A 526 0.41 -17.55 18.27
C VAL A 526 0.20 -18.26 19.61
N ARG A 527 1.18 -18.11 20.52
CA ARG A 527 1.14 -18.76 21.83
C ARG A 527 1.53 -17.80 22.92
N VAL A 528 0.78 -17.81 24.01
CA VAL A 528 1.12 -17.10 25.24
C VAL A 528 1.77 -18.07 26.23
N ARG A 529 2.80 -17.60 26.92
CA ARG A 529 3.47 -18.33 28.00
C ARG A 529 3.74 -17.38 29.16
N PRO A 530 3.78 -17.86 30.41
CA PRO A 530 4.30 -17.05 31.50
C PRO A 530 5.83 -16.94 31.47
N ALA A 531 6.35 -15.93 32.14
CA ALA A 531 7.76 -15.69 32.37
C ALA A 531 8.36 -16.64 33.44
N LEU A 532 8.05 -17.93 33.34
CA LEU A 532 8.60 -19.00 34.18
C LEU A 532 9.62 -19.83 33.38
N ALA A 533 10.53 -20.50 34.08
CA ALA A 533 11.64 -21.22 33.47
C ALA A 533 11.19 -22.47 32.70
N VAL A 534 10.26 -23.24 33.28
CA VAL A 534 9.65 -24.42 32.65
C VAL A 534 8.14 -24.33 32.84
N VAL A 535 7.40 -24.50 31.75
CA VAL A 535 5.94 -24.37 31.73
C VAL A 535 5.34 -25.57 31.02
N PRO A 536 4.26 -26.18 31.55
CA PRO A 536 3.52 -27.21 30.84
C PRO A 536 2.60 -26.63 29.76
N ALA A 537 2.26 -27.47 28.78
CA ALA A 537 1.16 -27.20 27.85
C ALA A 537 -0.19 -27.05 28.60
N GLY A 538 -1.18 -26.48 27.91
CA GLY A 538 -2.50 -26.22 28.50
C GLY A 538 -3.30 -27.48 28.83
N HIS A 539 -3.01 -28.62 28.20
CA HIS A 539 -3.77 -29.85 28.37
C HIS A 539 -2.88 -31.10 28.39
N TRP A 540 -3.36 -32.10 29.12
CA TRP A 540 -2.90 -33.47 29.07
C TRP A 540 -3.53 -34.19 27.87
N TYR A 541 -2.83 -35.17 27.32
CA TYR A 541 -3.34 -36.04 26.26
C TYR A 541 -2.98 -37.50 26.53
N ASP A 542 -3.80 -38.39 26.00
CA ASP A 542 -3.81 -39.81 26.32
C ASP A 542 -3.34 -40.60 25.07
N VAL A 543 -2.29 -41.42 25.22
CA VAL A 543 -1.69 -42.23 24.15
C VAL A 543 -1.63 -43.71 24.55
N SER A 544 -2.13 -44.61 23.71
CA SER A 544 -2.02 -46.05 23.95
C SER A 544 -0.64 -46.58 23.51
N VAL A 545 0.05 -47.29 24.41
CA VAL A 545 1.40 -47.85 24.19
C VAL A 545 1.41 -49.31 24.61
N GLY A 546 1.10 -50.21 23.67
CA GLY A 546 0.99 -51.64 23.95
C GLY A 546 -0.18 -51.92 24.90
N PRO A 547 0.03 -52.65 26.03
CA PRO A 547 -1.02 -52.89 27.01
C PRO A 547 -1.25 -51.74 27.99
N TYR A 548 -0.45 -50.67 27.92
CA TYR A 548 -0.52 -49.54 28.84
C TYR A 548 -1.13 -48.31 28.18
N MET A 549 -1.67 -47.43 29.02
CA MET A 549 -2.08 -46.10 28.64
C MET A 549 -1.10 -45.08 29.20
N HIS A 550 -0.60 -44.18 28.35
CA HIS A 550 0.27 -43.08 28.76
C HIS A 550 -0.52 -41.77 28.76
N ARG A 551 -0.64 -41.12 29.91
CA ARG A 551 -1.16 -39.74 30.03
C ARG A 551 0.01 -38.77 30.03
N CYS A 552 0.16 -38.02 28.94
CA CYS A 552 1.30 -37.18 28.66
C CYS A 552 0.96 -35.69 28.65
N ILE A 553 1.96 -34.86 28.95
CA ILE A 553 1.92 -33.41 28.81
C ILE A 553 3.25 -32.93 28.26
N GLU A 554 3.20 -31.94 27.36
CA GLU A 554 4.42 -31.32 26.84
C GLU A 554 4.95 -30.29 27.84
N LEU A 555 6.27 -30.24 27.97
CA LEU A 555 6.96 -29.24 28.79
C LEU A 555 7.85 -28.41 27.87
N ASN A 556 7.83 -27.10 28.06
CA ASN A 556 8.64 -26.17 27.29
C ASN A 556 9.39 -25.22 28.23
N GLY A 557 10.57 -24.78 27.80
CA GLY A 557 11.45 -23.92 28.56
C GLY A 557 12.79 -24.56 28.91
N THR A 558 13.69 -23.74 29.44
CA THR A 558 15.05 -24.13 29.79
C THR A 558 15.33 -23.76 31.24
N LEU A 559 16.13 -24.61 31.88
CA LEU A 559 16.58 -24.39 33.25
C LEU A 559 17.55 -23.21 33.29
N MET A 560 17.04 -22.02 33.61
CA MET A 560 17.80 -20.77 33.68
C MET A 560 18.37 -20.56 35.09
N ASP A 561 17.51 -20.54 36.11
CA ASP A 561 17.90 -20.22 37.49
C ASP A 561 18.16 -21.47 38.36
N SER A 562 17.51 -22.58 38.04
CA SER A 562 17.64 -23.85 38.78
C SER A 562 18.54 -24.83 38.02
N THR A 563 19.53 -25.43 38.68
CA THR A 563 20.39 -26.46 38.05
C THR A 563 19.70 -27.82 37.84
N ARG A 564 18.51 -28.01 38.42
CA ARG A 564 17.76 -29.27 38.40
C ARG A 564 16.26 -28.99 38.32
N LEU A 565 15.53 -29.87 37.64
CA LEU A 565 14.08 -29.91 37.60
C LEU A 565 13.57 -31.05 38.48
N ASN A 566 12.62 -30.75 39.37
CA ASN A 566 11.84 -31.72 40.10
C ASN A 566 10.39 -31.65 39.59
N ILE A 567 9.88 -32.77 39.12
CA ILE A 567 8.50 -32.90 38.67
C ILE A 567 7.73 -33.58 39.81
N SER A 568 6.51 -33.18 40.06
CA SER A 568 5.62 -33.93 40.95
C SER A 568 4.19 -33.75 40.49
N VAL A 569 3.37 -34.74 40.79
CA VAL A 569 1.97 -34.79 40.40
C VAL A 569 1.11 -34.82 41.66
N GLY A 570 -0.08 -34.24 41.61
CA GLY A 570 -1.01 -34.23 42.74
C GLY A 570 -1.33 -35.63 43.27
N ASP A 571 -1.49 -35.75 44.58
CA ASP A 571 -1.71 -37.03 45.25
C ASP A 571 -3.06 -37.67 44.88
N SER A 572 -3.08 -39.01 44.84
CA SER A 572 -4.31 -39.80 44.72
C SER A 572 -5.14 -39.71 46.00
N SER A 573 -6.47 -39.68 45.85
CA SER A 573 -7.40 -39.83 46.97
C SER A 573 -7.48 -41.28 47.49
N ILE A 574 -7.12 -42.24 46.63
CA ILE A 574 -7.01 -43.66 46.96
C ILE A 574 -5.57 -43.97 47.38
N ASN A 575 -5.40 -44.49 48.60
CA ASN A 575 -4.11 -44.89 49.14
C ASN A 575 -3.42 -45.92 48.23
N ASP A 576 -2.11 -45.79 48.04
CA ASP A 576 -1.22 -46.68 47.27
C ASP A 576 -1.50 -46.78 45.74
N LEU A 577 -2.53 -46.12 45.21
CA LEU A 577 -2.88 -46.12 43.78
C LEU A 577 -1.70 -45.71 42.86
N GLN A 578 -1.00 -44.63 43.24
CA GLN A 578 0.17 -44.09 42.52
C GLN A 578 1.46 -44.90 42.69
N THR A 579 1.45 -45.90 43.58
CA THR A 579 2.62 -46.77 43.77
C THR A 579 2.48 -48.11 43.07
N GLN A 580 1.25 -48.48 42.69
CA GLN A 580 0.93 -49.80 42.13
C GLN A 580 0.30 -49.76 40.73
N LEU A 581 -0.51 -48.75 40.40
CA LEU A 581 -1.33 -48.73 39.17
C LEU A 581 -0.98 -47.60 38.20
N VAL A 582 -0.43 -46.50 38.70
CA VAL A 582 0.01 -45.36 37.89
C VAL A 582 1.45 -45.03 38.26
N THR A 583 2.39 -45.08 37.33
CA THR A 583 3.80 -44.75 37.59
C THR A 583 4.38 -43.82 36.52
N PRO A 584 5.36 -42.96 36.82
CA PRO A 584 6.00 -42.14 35.81
C PRO A 584 6.78 -43.00 34.82
N VAL A 585 6.66 -42.71 33.53
CA VAL A 585 7.42 -43.39 32.47
C VAL A 585 8.92 -43.15 32.68
N GLY A 586 9.70 -44.23 32.87
CA GLY A 586 11.13 -44.16 33.22
C GLY A 586 11.43 -44.28 34.71
N GLY A 587 10.42 -44.50 35.55
CA GLY A 587 10.56 -44.76 36.99
C GLY A 587 10.84 -43.51 37.82
N PRO A 588 11.19 -43.65 39.11
CA PRO A 588 11.38 -42.52 40.04
C PRO A 588 12.53 -41.58 39.67
N GLU A 589 13.49 -42.04 38.85
CA GLU A 589 14.58 -41.22 38.31
C GLU A 589 14.09 -40.24 37.22
N ALA A 590 12.94 -40.51 36.59
CA ALA A 590 12.36 -39.65 35.55
C ALA A 590 11.64 -38.41 36.11
N VAL A 591 11.55 -38.30 37.43
CA VAL A 591 10.75 -37.30 38.13
C VAL A 591 11.61 -36.41 39.04
N SER A 592 12.82 -36.87 39.39
CA SER A 592 13.68 -36.21 40.37
C SER A 592 15.07 -35.86 39.82
N ASN A 593 15.56 -34.67 40.14
CA ASN A 593 16.93 -34.19 39.83
C ASN A 593 17.31 -34.22 38.34
N LEU A 594 16.36 -33.92 37.44
CA LEU A 594 16.62 -33.86 36.01
C LEU A 594 17.54 -32.68 35.68
N THR A 595 18.61 -32.91 34.91
CA THR A 595 19.59 -31.88 34.50
C THR A 595 19.17 -31.13 33.24
N GLN A 596 18.16 -31.62 32.53
CA GLN A 596 17.58 -31.03 31.34
C GLN A 596 16.05 -31.15 31.42
N THR A 597 15.35 -30.18 30.82
CA THR A 597 13.89 -30.22 30.69
C THR A 597 13.50 -31.27 29.65
N PRO A 598 12.75 -32.33 30.01
CA PRO A 598 12.26 -33.28 29.01
C PRO A 598 11.20 -32.59 28.14
N SER A 599 11.12 -32.94 26.85
CA SER A 599 10.11 -32.36 25.95
C SER A 599 8.68 -32.79 26.30
N LYS A 600 8.51 -33.94 26.96
CA LYS A 600 7.24 -34.45 27.45
C LYS A 600 7.42 -35.21 28.76
N PHE A 601 6.40 -35.15 29.60
CA PHE A 601 6.28 -35.94 30.82
C PHE A 601 5.03 -36.82 30.71
N CYS A 602 5.14 -38.11 31.07
CA CYS A 602 4.06 -39.08 30.91
C CYS A 602 3.90 -39.94 32.17
N LEU A 603 2.64 -40.20 32.53
CA LEU A 603 2.24 -41.20 33.51
C LEU A 603 1.78 -42.47 32.77
N GLU A 604 2.28 -43.62 33.19
CA GLU A 604 1.90 -44.94 32.70
C GLU A 604 0.85 -45.55 33.63
N GLY A 605 -0.30 -45.93 33.06
CA GLY A 605 -1.37 -46.63 33.75
C GLY A 605 -1.74 -47.93 33.02
N LEU A 606 -2.28 -48.89 33.77
CA LEU A 606 -2.77 -50.17 33.21
C LEU A 606 -4.08 -50.02 32.41
N ASP A 607 -4.85 -48.96 32.67
CA ASP A 607 -6.08 -48.67 31.97
C ASP A 607 -6.25 -47.13 31.79
N PRO A 608 -7.20 -46.64 30.98
CA PRO A 608 -7.38 -45.20 30.76
C PRO A 608 -8.13 -44.47 31.89
N LEU A 609 -8.70 -45.20 32.86
CA LEU A 609 -9.56 -44.68 33.93
C LEU A 609 -8.89 -44.65 35.31
N VAL A 610 -7.73 -45.28 35.49
CA VAL A 610 -6.94 -45.25 36.74
C VAL A 610 -6.36 -43.87 37.06
N PHE A 611 -6.31 -42.96 36.09
CA PHE A 611 -5.80 -41.61 36.27
C PHE A 611 -6.85 -40.70 36.94
N GLU A 612 -6.70 -40.46 38.25
CA GLU A 612 -7.59 -39.55 38.98
C GLU A 612 -7.42 -38.09 38.54
N PRO A 613 -8.47 -37.25 38.61
CA PRO A 613 -8.38 -35.83 38.29
C PRO A 613 -7.33 -35.07 39.14
N SER A 614 -7.10 -35.47 40.40
CA SER A 614 -6.06 -34.86 41.25
C SER A 614 -4.65 -35.02 40.67
N MET A 615 -4.42 -36.09 39.88
CA MET A 615 -3.16 -36.34 39.19
C MET A 615 -2.94 -35.46 37.96
N SER A 616 -3.88 -34.60 37.61
CA SER A 616 -3.66 -33.61 36.55
C SER A 616 -2.89 -32.38 37.03
N VAL A 617 -2.86 -32.14 38.35
CA VAL A 617 -2.08 -31.06 38.95
C VAL A 617 -0.60 -31.41 38.85
N LEU A 618 0.18 -30.49 38.28
CA LEU A 618 1.60 -30.66 38.01
C LEU A 618 2.38 -29.60 38.77
N THR A 619 3.29 -30.02 39.65
CA THR A 619 4.22 -29.11 40.33
C THR A 619 5.61 -29.28 39.75
N LEU A 620 6.14 -28.22 39.15
CA LEU A 620 7.48 -28.13 38.60
C LEU A 620 8.32 -27.24 39.52
N ASN A 621 9.27 -27.83 40.24
CA ASN A 621 10.03 -27.17 41.29
C ASN A 621 9.13 -26.56 42.39
N ASN A 622 8.88 -25.25 42.34
CA ASN A 622 8.04 -24.51 43.29
C ASN A 622 6.73 -24.01 42.66
N ASP A 623 6.55 -24.20 41.35
CA ASP A 623 5.41 -23.68 40.61
C ASP A 623 4.39 -24.79 40.38
N THR A 624 3.16 -24.58 40.83
CA THR A 624 2.05 -25.53 40.67
C THR A 624 1.13 -25.06 39.55
N PHE A 625 0.81 -25.98 38.65
CA PHE A 625 -0.04 -25.77 37.48
C PHE A 625 -1.23 -26.74 37.55
N ALA A 626 -2.37 -26.32 37.00
CA ALA A 626 -3.52 -27.19 36.79
C ALA A 626 -3.92 -27.27 35.30
N PRO A 627 -3.13 -27.97 34.46
CA PRO A 627 -3.51 -28.23 33.08
C PRO A 627 -4.80 -29.03 32.95
N ILE A 628 -5.45 -28.87 31.80
CA ILE A 628 -6.71 -29.55 31.49
C ILE A 628 -6.50 -31.06 31.44
N SER A 629 -7.30 -31.80 32.19
CA SER A 629 -7.36 -33.26 32.04
C SER A 629 -7.90 -33.63 30.66
N PRO A 630 -7.38 -34.68 30.00
CA PRO A 630 -7.95 -35.09 28.72
C PRO A 630 -9.39 -35.57 28.94
N PRO A 631 -10.25 -35.54 27.91
CA PRO A 631 -11.53 -36.23 27.99
C PRO A 631 -11.29 -37.69 28.36
N ARG A 632 -12.05 -38.21 29.33
CA ARG A 632 -11.83 -39.58 29.87
C ARG A 632 -11.87 -40.67 28.80
N ARG A 633 -12.52 -40.40 27.67
CA ARG A 633 -12.54 -41.25 26.48
C ARG A 633 -12.45 -40.34 25.26
N THR A 634 -11.60 -40.72 24.32
CA THR A 634 -11.59 -40.12 22.99
C THR A 634 -12.89 -40.45 22.28
N THR A 635 -13.52 -39.45 21.69
CA THR A 635 -14.69 -39.64 20.83
C THR A 635 -14.21 -40.25 19.52
N VAL A 636 -14.62 -41.49 19.26
CA VAL A 636 -14.37 -42.19 18.00
C VAL A 636 -15.71 -42.51 17.35
N ALA A 637 -15.87 -42.13 16.09
CA ALA A 637 -17.04 -42.43 15.30
C ALA A 637 -16.85 -43.78 14.60
N HIS A 638 -17.60 -44.79 15.00
CA HIS A 638 -17.64 -46.07 14.28
C HIS A 638 -18.68 -46.00 13.16
N VAL A 639 -18.20 -45.95 11.92
CA VAL A 639 -19.04 -45.79 10.72
C VAL A 639 -18.99 -47.09 9.92
N PRO A 640 -20.14 -47.71 9.57
CA PRO A 640 -20.16 -48.90 8.73
C PRO A 640 -19.82 -48.53 7.28
N GLU A 641 -19.42 -49.51 6.46
CA GLU A 641 -19.12 -49.30 5.02
C GLU A 641 -20.29 -48.63 4.27
N GLY A 642 -21.53 -48.91 4.67
CA GLY A 642 -22.74 -48.28 4.11
C GLY A 642 -23.07 -46.87 4.63
N GLY A 643 -22.28 -46.32 5.55
CA GLY A 643 -22.47 -45.01 6.15
C GLY A 643 -23.51 -44.94 7.28
N TRP A 644 -23.56 -43.80 7.96
CA TRP A 644 -24.59 -43.50 8.95
C TRP A 644 -25.86 -43.03 8.27
N THR A 645 -26.99 -43.69 8.56
CA THR A 645 -28.30 -43.19 8.13
C THR A 645 -28.90 -42.29 9.21
N ILE A 646 -29.05 -41.02 8.89
CA ILE A 646 -29.71 -40.00 9.71
C ILE A 646 -31.18 -39.93 9.29
N TYR A 647 -32.07 -40.31 10.20
CA TYR A 647 -33.51 -40.36 9.93
C TYR A 647 -34.17 -38.99 10.12
N ALA A 648 -35.15 -38.71 9.27
CA ALA A 648 -35.95 -37.48 9.34
C ALA A 648 -36.98 -37.51 10.47
N ASP A 649 -37.76 -38.59 10.54
CA ASP A 649 -38.80 -38.85 11.55
C ASP A 649 -38.67 -40.32 12.04
N ASP A 650 -38.96 -40.57 13.32
CA ASP A 650 -39.00 -41.91 13.94
C ASP A 650 -37.79 -42.83 13.65
N GLY A 651 -36.57 -42.37 14.01
CA GLY A 651 -35.35 -43.18 13.93
C GLY A 651 -34.09 -42.49 14.50
N PRO A 652 -32.91 -43.13 14.40
CA PRO A 652 -31.62 -42.58 14.82
C PRO A 652 -31.26 -41.23 14.14
N THR A 653 -31.27 -40.13 14.90
CA THR A 653 -30.83 -38.81 14.41
C THR A 653 -29.33 -38.60 14.62
N TRP A 654 -28.81 -37.40 14.40
CA TRP A 654 -27.40 -37.03 14.62
C TRP A 654 -26.88 -37.29 16.04
N GLY A 655 -27.77 -37.31 17.05
CA GLY A 655 -27.40 -37.41 18.46
C GLY A 655 -26.97 -36.06 19.07
N ALA A 656 -26.83 -36.02 20.40
CA ALA A 656 -26.65 -34.76 21.13
C ALA A 656 -25.37 -33.98 20.76
N LEU A 657 -24.28 -34.68 20.46
CA LEU A 657 -22.97 -34.08 20.16
C LEU A 657 -22.88 -33.46 18.76
N LEU A 658 -23.71 -33.92 17.82
CA LEU A 658 -23.74 -33.46 16.42
C LEU A 658 -25.07 -32.74 16.11
N SER A 659 -25.52 -31.87 17.01
CA SER A 659 -26.84 -31.23 16.86
C SER A 659 -26.90 -30.09 15.85
N HIS A 660 -25.82 -29.31 15.71
CA HIS A 660 -25.71 -28.15 14.82
C HIS A 660 -24.24 -27.80 14.56
N GLY A 661 -23.98 -27.07 13.48
CA GLY A 661 -22.65 -26.65 13.05
C GLY A 661 -22.31 -27.14 11.64
N VAL A 662 -21.06 -26.96 11.24
CA VAL A 662 -20.48 -27.48 9.99
C VAL A 662 -19.56 -28.63 10.33
N LEU A 663 -19.82 -29.79 9.71
CA LEU A 663 -18.93 -30.95 9.80
C LEU A 663 -17.98 -30.94 8.60
N SER A 664 -16.70 -31.12 8.89
CA SER A 664 -15.59 -31.00 7.95
C SER A 664 -14.62 -32.16 8.09
N LYS A 665 -14.08 -32.63 6.95
CA LYS A 665 -13.06 -33.69 6.87
C LYS A 665 -11.66 -33.10 6.76
N ASP A 666 -10.74 -33.64 7.55
CA ASP A 666 -9.29 -33.38 7.53
C ASP A 666 -8.92 -31.89 7.60
N LEU A 667 -9.63 -31.14 8.45
CA LEU A 667 -9.42 -29.72 8.71
C LEU A 667 -8.93 -29.53 10.14
N ASP A 668 -7.73 -28.99 10.31
CA ASP A 668 -7.14 -28.68 11.62
C ASP A 668 -7.82 -27.44 12.25
N HIS A 669 -8.22 -26.47 11.43
CA HIS A 669 -8.90 -25.24 11.84
C HIS A 669 -10.25 -25.05 11.14
N CYS A 670 -11.17 -24.41 11.85
CA CYS A 670 -12.47 -24.04 11.31
C CYS A 670 -12.34 -22.90 10.29
N PRO A 671 -13.00 -23.01 9.13
CA PRO A 671 -12.91 -21.98 8.11
C PRO A 671 -13.70 -20.73 8.54
N ILE A 672 -13.07 -19.57 8.44
CA ILE A 672 -13.64 -18.28 8.86
C ILE A 672 -14.67 -17.80 7.84
N ASP A 673 -15.87 -17.45 8.31
CA ASP A 673 -16.99 -16.92 7.52
C ASP A 673 -17.31 -17.72 6.24
N ALA A 674 -17.18 -19.05 6.34
CA ALA A 674 -17.35 -19.91 5.18
C ALA A 674 -18.84 -20.10 4.83
N SER A 675 -19.24 -19.61 3.65
CA SER A 675 -20.56 -19.86 3.07
C SER A 675 -20.66 -21.30 2.51
N ILE A 676 -20.80 -22.28 3.41
CA ILE A 676 -20.87 -23.68 3.03
C ILE A 676 -22.32 -24.05 2.71
N SER A 677 -22.57 -24.44 1.45
CA SER A 677 -23.90 -24.87 1.02
C SER A 677 -24.34 -26.17 1.69
N THR A 678 -25.63 -26.46 1.74
CA THR A 678 -26.10 -27.80 2.14
C THR A 678 -25.75 -28.85 1.07
N PRO A 679 -25.46 -30.12 1.44
CA PRO A 679 -25.40 -31.22 0.48
C PRO A 679 -26.64 -31.22 -0.44
N ALA A 680 -26.42 -31.42 -1.75
CA ALA A 680 -27.52 -31.33 -2.71
C ALA A 680 -28.52 -32.46 -2.50
N ARG A 681 -29.79 -32.11 -2.30
CA ARG A 681 -30.88 -33.08 -2.15
C ARG A 681 -31.39 -33.52 -3.53
N PRO A 682 -31.51 -34.83 -3.80
CA PRO A 682 -32.07 -35.32 -5.06
C PRO A 682 -33.58 -35.02 -5.17
N GLN A 683 -34.02 -34.55 -6.34
CA GLN A 683 -35.44 -34.24 -6.61
C GLN A 683 -36.27 -35.46 -7.02
N ASP A 684 -35.60 -36.52 -7.50
CA ASP A 684 -36.25 -37.71 -8.08
C ASP A 684 -36.66 -38.75 -7.01
N GLY A 685 -36.57 -38.41 -5.72
CA GLY A 685 -36.89 -39.31 -4.61
C GLY A 685 -35.86 -40.41 -4.34
N SER A 686 -34.68 -40.35 -4.97
CA SER A 686 -33.57 -41.26 -4.68
C SER A 686 -32.97 -41.01 -3.29
N ALA A 687 -32.19 -41.97 -2.77
CA ALA A 687 -31.51 -41.84 -1.49
C ALA A 687 -30.62 -40.59 -1.47
N TRP A 688 -30.74 -39.78 -0.40
CA TRP A 688 -29.89 -38.62 -0.21
C TRP A 688 -28.58 -39.08 0.44
N ILE A 689 -27.48 -39.01 -0.30
CA ILE A 689 -26.17 -39.46 0.15
C ILE A 689 -25.24 -38.26 0.22
N TRP A 690 -24.61 -38.06 1.38
CA TRP A 690 -23.49 -37.15 1.53
C TRP A 690 -22.22 -37.99 1.70
N ASP A 691 -21.42 -38.02 0.64
CA ASP A 691 -20.11 -38.66 0.61
C ASP A 691 -19.01 -37.64 0.93
N MET A 692 -18.28 -37.85 2.03
CA MET A 692 -17.22 -36.95 2.47
C MET A 692 -15.93 -37.03 1.65
N ASP A 693 -15.75 -38.05 0.81
CA ASP A 693 -14.66 -38.08 -0.18
C ASP A 693 -14.97 -37.24 -1.42
N VAL A 694 -16.24 -37.04 -1.72
CA VAL A 694 -16.69 -36.15 -2.80
C VAL A 694 -16.86 -34.73 -2.30
N ARG A 695 -17.43 -34.57 -1.10
CA ARG A 695 -17.74 -33.29 -0.48
C ARG A 695 -17.26 -33.26 0.97
N THR A 696 -16.09 -32.66 1.18
CA THR A 696 -15.38 -32.69 2.46
C THR A 696 -16.03 -31.88 3.58
N SER A 697 -16.93 -30.94 3.28
CA SER A 697 -17.63 -30.15 4.30
C SER A 697 -19.10 -29.87 3.99
N GLY A 698 -19.89 -29.74 5.05
CA GLY A 698 -21.32 -29.45 4.96
C GLY A 698 -21.95 -29.09 6.31
N PRO A 699 -23.00 -28.26 6.32
CA PRO A 699 -23.77 -27.99 7.54
C PRO A 699 -24.51 -29.26 7.99
N LEU A 700 -24.60 -29.44 9.30
CA LEU A 700 -25.49 -30.42 9.92
C LEU A 700 -26.93 -29.95 9.75
N ILE A 701 -27.77 -30.78 9.16
CA ILE A 701 -29.13 -30.44 8.75
C ILE A 701 -30.15 -31.36 9.43
N GLN A 702 -31.25 -30.77 9.89
CA GLN A 702 -32.48 -31.51 10.21
C GLN A 702 -33.32 -31.58 8.93
N ALA A 703 -33.34 -32.75 8.31
CA ALA A 703 -34.01 -32.99 7.05
C ALA A 703 -35.37 -33.67 7.26
N ASP A 704 -36.32 -33.40 6.37
CA ASP A 704 -37.59 -34.12 6.19
C ASP A 704 -37.42 -35.45 5.42
N GLN A 705 -36.21 -35.76 4.96
CA GLN A 705 -35.86 -37.02 4.30
C GLN A 705 -34.56 -37.59 4.88
N ASN A 706 -34.46 -38.92 4.93
CA ASN A 706 -33.28 -39.60 5.45
C ASN A 706 -32.03 -39.28 4.63
N LEU A 707 -30.93 -39.00 5.33
CA LEU A 707 -29.62 -38.69 4.79
C LEU A 707 -28.64 -39.81 5.16
N THR A 708 -27.91 -40.35 4.20
CA THR A 708 -26.81 -41.29 4.46
C THR A 708 -25.48 -40.56 4.38
N LEU A 709 -24.74 -40.50 5.48
CA LEU A 709 -23.39 -39.93 5.56
C LEU A 709 -22.35 -41.03 5.37
N LEU A 710 -21.57 -40.96 4.29
CA LEU A 710 -20.42 -41.82 4.06
C LEU A 710 -19.16 -41.09 4.52
N VAL A 711 -18.44 -41.71 5.44
CA VAL A 711 -17.18 -41.19 5.98
C VAL A 711 -16.09 -42.24 5.71
N PRO A 712 -14.96 -41.85 5.10
CA PRO A 712 -13.85 -42.77 4.88
C PRO A 712 -13.18 -43.19 6.20
N ASP A 713 -12.67 -44.43 6.22
CA ASP A 713 -11.92 -44.96 7.37
C ASP A 713 -10.64 -44.15 7.63
N GLY A 714 -10.39 -43.86 8.90
CA GLY A 714 -9.22 -43.09 9.36
C GLY A 714 -9.30 -41.58 9.18
N ALA A 715 -10.42 -41.02 8.70
CA ALA A 715 -10.56 -39.58 8.54
C ALA A 715 -10.74 -38.83 9.86
N ASN A 716 -10.15 -37.64 9.94
CA ASN A 716 -10.34 -36.73 11.06
C ASN A 716 -11.51 -35.80 10.75
N LEU A 717 -12.49 -35.77 11.65
CA LEU A 717 -13.67 -34.94 11.52
C LEU A 717 -13.66 -33.82 12.55
N THR A 718 -13.96 -32.61 12.09
CA THR A 718 -14.09 -31.42 12.93
C THR A 718 -15.47 -30.80 12.79
N LEU A 719 -16.03 -30.39 13.94
CA LEU A 719 -17.32 -29.72 14.04
C LEU A 719 -17.10 -28.24 14.39
N CYS A 720 -17.42 -27.36 13.46
CA CYS A 720 -17.33 -25.92 13.61
C CYS A 720 -18.71 -25.34 13.92
N LYS A 721 -18.85 -24.60 15.03
CA LYS A 721 -20.14 -24.03 15.46
C LYS A 721 -20.22 -22.52 15.26
N GLU A 722 -19.14 -21.82 15.58
CA GLU A 722 -19.02 -20.38 15.45
C GLU A 722 -18.35 -20.02 14.12
N ALA A 723 -18.83 -18.99 13.44
CA ALA A 723 -18.38 -18.64 12.09
C ALA A 723 -16.98 -18.01 12.06
N PHE A 724 -16.58 -17.33 13.14
CA PHE A 724 -15.30 -16.60 13.22
C PHE A 724 -14.29 -17.25 14.17
N ASN A 725 -14.65 -18.34 14.84
CA ASN A 725 -13.76 -19.07 15.73
C ASN A 725 -12.96 -20.11 14.91
N PRO A 726 -11.63 -19.99 14.83
CA PRO A 726 -10.79 -20.94 14.09
C PRO A 726 -10.66 -22.29 14.77
N TYR A 727 -11.14 -22.45 16.01
CA TYR A 727 -11.02 -23.70 16.76
C TYR A 727 -12.30 -24.55 16.69
N PRO A 728 -12.18 -25.86 16.41
CA PRO A 728 -13.33 -26.75 16.35
C PRO A 728 -13.94 -26.97 17.73
N ALA A 729 -15.27 -27.00 17.79
CA ALA A 729 -16.01 -27.30 19.01
C ALA A 729 -15.93 -28.79 19.40
N LEU A 730 -15.70 -29.66 18.42
CA LEU A 730 -15.47 -31.10 18.62
C LEU A 730 -14.58 -31.63 17.48
N SER A 731 -13.58 -32.43 17.84
CA SER A 731 -12.74 -33.19 16.91
C SER A 731 -12.81 -34.68 17.24
N PHE A 732 -12.93 -35.53 16.22
CA PHE A 732 -13.02 -36.97 16.39
C PHE A 732 -12.54 -37.72 15.16
N THR A 733 -12.09 -38.96 15.34
CA THR A 733 -11.67 -39.83 14.24
C THR A 733 -12.80 -40.76 13.82
N ALA A 734 -12.92 -41.02 12.53
CA ALA A 734 -13.81 -42.03 11.99
C ALA A 734 -13.05 -43.34 11.79
N VAL A 735 -13.62 -44.45 12.26
CA VAL A 735 -13.07 -45.80 12.09
C VAL A 735 -14.15 -46.73 11.57
N GLU A 736 -13.80 -47.63 10.67
CA GLU A 736 -14.72 -48.64 10.17
C GLU A 736 -15.20 -49.55 11.33
N GLY A 737 -16.52 -49.65 11.52
CA GLY A 737 -17.09 -50.44 12.59
C GLY A 737 -18.63 -50.49 12.57
N PRO A 738 -19.23 -51.27 13.49
CA PRO A 738 -20.68 -51.36 13.57
C PRO A 738 -21.30 -50.04 14.04
N GLU A 739 -22.41 -49.66 13.42
CA GLU A 739 -23.25 -48.58 13.93
C GLU A 739 -23.99 -49.06 15.19
N LEU A 740 -23.75 -48.38 16.31
CA LEU A 740 -24.48 -48.57 17.56
C LEU A 740 -24.84 -47.21 18.12
N LEU A 741 -26.01 -47.11 18.74
CA LEU A 741 -26.37 -45.95 19.55
C LEU A 741 -26.33 -46.35 21.02
N ILE A 742 -25.80 -45.49 21.87
CA ILE A 742 -25.81 -45.72 23.30
C ILE A 742 -26.72 -44.71 23.99
N SER A 743 -27.60 -45.21 24.85
CA SER A 743 -28.34 -44.40 25.81
C SER A 743 -27.68 -44.56 27.19
N TRP A 744 -27.05 -43.49 27.65
CA TRP A 744 -26.33 -43.45 28.92
C TRP A 744 -26.51 -42.09 29.59
N MET A 745 -26.81 -42.10 30.90
CA MET A 745 -27.09 -40.89 31.69
C MET A 745 -28.08 -39.92 31.02
N ASN A 746 -29.21 -40.44 30.53
CA ASN A 746 -30.28 -39.70 29.83
C ASN A 746 -29.86 -39.01 28.52
N THR A 747 -28.71 -39.37 27.94
CA THR A 747 -28.27 -38.87 26.63
C THR A 747 -28.10 -40.01 25.65
N THR A 748 -28.51 -39.79 24.40
CA THR A 748 -28.32 -40.75 23.30
C THR A 748 -27.30 -40.22 22.31
N THR A 749 -26.28 -41.03 22.01
CA THR A 749 -25.16 -40.65 21.14
C THR A 749 -24.73 -41.81 20.25
N ARG A 750 -24.21 -41.48 19.06
CA ARG A 750 -23.59 -42.43 18.11
C ARG A 750 -22.15 -42.79 18.49
N PHE A 751 -21.55 -42.01 19.39
CA PHE A 751 -20.23 -42.30 19.97
C PHE A 751 -20.38 -43.34 21.08
N TRP A 752 -20.63 -44.59 20.71
CA TRP A 752 -21.03 -45.64 21.66
C TRP A 752 -19.91 -46.15 22.58
N THR A 753 -18.66 -45.77 22.33
CA THR A 753 -17.50 -46.02 23.22
C THR A 753 -17.39 -45.02 24.39
N THR A 754 -18.34 -44.09 24.49
CA THR A 754 -18.35 -43.03 25.52
C THR A 754 -18.63 -43.49 26.94
N PRO A 755 -19.41 -44.55 27.22
CA PRO A 755 -19.68 -44.90 28.61
C PRO A 755 -18.46 -45.45 29.32
N TRP A 756 -18.36 -45.04 30.57
CA TRP A 756 -17.35 -45.48 31.49
C TRP A 756 -17.91 -45.46 32.91
N ALA A 757 -17.38 -46.29 33.79
CA ALA A 757 -17.63 -46.17 35.22
C ALA A 757 -16.35 -46.38 36.00
N VAL A 758 -16.25 -45.68 37.12
CA VAL A 758 -15.27 -45.92 38.15
C VAL A 758 -16.03 -46.18 39.44
N ALA A 759 -15.66 -47.24 40.16
CA ALA A 759 -16.22 -47.59 41.45
C ALA A 759 -15.12 -47.73 42.50
N THR A 760 -15.41 -47.29 43.71
CA THR A 760 -14.53 -47.44 44.88
C THR A 760 -15.32 -48.08 46.00
N GLY A 761 -14.78 -49.15 46.59
CA GLY A 761 -15.40 -49.87 47.71
C GLY A 761 -16.83 -50.38 47.42
N GLY A 762 -17.12 -50.79 46.18
CA GLY A 762 -18.46 -51.26 45.77
C GLY A 762 -19.47 -50.16 45.44
N THR A 763 -19.06 -48.89 45.33
CA THR A 763 -19.94 -47.78 44.95
C THR A 763 -19.43 -47.06 43.71
N VAL A 764 -20.28 -46.87 42.69
CA VAL A 764 -19.95 -46.09 41.50
C VAL A 764 -19.88 -44.60 41.81
N LEU A 765 -18.99 -43.88 41.11
CA LEU A 765 -18.71 -42.46 41.32
C LEU A 765 -19.96 -41.58 41.14
N ASN A 766 -20.81 -41.88 40.14
CA ASN A 766 -22.11 -41.24 39.95
C ASN A 766 -23.23 -42.28 39.80
N THR A 767 -24.41 -41.96 40.34
CA THR A 767 -25.60 -42.80 40.22
C THR A 767 -26.01 -42.96 38.75
N GLY A 768 -26.20 -44.20 38.28
CA GLY A 768 -26.60 -44.51 36.91
C GLY A 768 -25.43 -44.75 35.92
N MET A 769 -24.17 -44.62 36.36
CA MET A 769 -23.01 -44.96 35.53
C MET A 769 -22.90 -46.46 35.20
N ASN A 770 -23.48 -47.30 36.04
CA ASN A 770 -23.47 -48.75 35.93
C ASN A 770 -24.57 -49.32 35.03
N THR A 771 -25.47 -48.47 34.51
CA THR A 771 -26.57 -48.88 33.63
C THR A 771 -26.50 -48.13 32.31
N PHE A 772 -26.48 -48.85 31.19
CA PHE A 772 -26.53 -48.25 29.85
C PHE A 772 -27.28 -49.17 28.89
N THR A 773 -27.83 -48.60 27.82
CA THR A 773 -28.50 -49.38 26.76
C THR A 773 -27.76 -49.21 25.45
N LEU A 774 -27.36 -50.32 24.83
CA LEU A 774 -26.83 -50.36 23.46
C LEU A 774 -27.98 -50.68 22.50
N HIS A 775 -28.26 -49.77 21.57
CA HIS A 775 -29.21 -49.96 20.49
C HIS A 775 -28.47 -50.33 19.19
N ASN A 776 -28.78 -51.50 18.64
CA ASN A 776 -28.31 -51.94 17.34
C ASN A 776 -29.36 -51.62 16.25
N PRO A 777 -29.14 -50.56 15.44
CA PRO A 777 -30.07 -50.18 14.37
C PRO A 777 -29.95 -51.08 13.13
N SER A 778 -28.95 -51.97 13.06
CA SER A 778 -28.73 -52.85 11.92
C SER A 778 -29.60 -54.12 11.99
N ASN A 779 -29.80 -54.77 10.84
CA ASN A 779 -30.52 -56.04 10.76
C ASN A 779 -29.64 -57.27 11.10
N THR A 780 -28.39 -57.05 11.52
CA THR A 780 -27.40 -58.11 11.78
C THR A 780 -26.95 -58.08 13.24
N SER A 781 -26.66 -59.25 13.82
CA SER A 781 -26.11 -59.33 15.17
C SER A 781 -24.64 -58.91 15.21
N ILE A 782 -24.26 -58.09 16.18
CA ILE A 782 -22.88 -57.60 16.32
C ILE A 782 -22.13 -58.43 17.39
N PRO A 783 -20.93 -58.97 17.09
CA PRO A 783 -20.14 -59.70 18.08
C PRO A 783 -19.82 -58.85 19.30
N PHE A 784 -20.07 -59.41 20.49
CA PHE A 784 -19.79 -58.76 21.76
C PHE A 784 -19.03 -59.74 22.65
N ARG A 785 -18.03 -59.22 23.36
CA ARG A 785 -17.24 -59.97 24.35
C ARG A 785 -17.03 -59.15 25.60
N LEU A 786 -16.80 -59.85 26.70
CA LEU A 786 -16.46 -59.27 27.98
C LEU A 786 -14.99 -59.56 28.26
N ASP A 787 -14.22 -58.52 28.55
CA ASP A 787 -12.82 -58.62 28.94
C ASP A 787 -12.68 -58.33 30.43
N ARG A 788 -11.95 -59.19 31.15
CA ARG A 788 -11.78 -59.09 32.60
C ARG A 788 -10.33 -58.76 32.90
N GLY A 789 -10.10 -57.56 33.43
CA GLY A 789 -8.77 -57.07 33.80
C GLY A 789 -8.57 -56.93 35.31
N GLY A 790 -7.32 -56.75 35.73
CA GLY A 790 -6.97 -56.47 37.14
C GLY A 790 -6.49 -57.68 37.95
N SER A 791 -6.49 -57.55 39.28
CA SER A 791 -5.96 -58.57 40.21
C SER A 791 -7.02 -59.59 40.63
N PHE A 792 -6.59 -60.77 41.07
CA PHE A 792 -7.49 -61.89 41.41
C PHE A 792 -8.39 -61.55 42.63
N GLY A 793 -9.70 -61.37 42.41
CA GLY A 793 -10.65 -60.89 43.43
C GLY A 793 -12.14 -61.12 43.10
N GLU A 794 -13.04 -60.40 43.78
CA GLU A 794 -14.46 -60.29 43.38
C GLU A 794 -14.57 -59.52 42.05
N ASP A 795 -15.29 -60.11 41.09
CA ASP A 795 -15.53 -59.54 39.76
C ASP A 795 -16.79 -58.68 39.73
N TRP A 796 -16.89 -57.80 38.73
CA TRP A 796 -18.13 -57.09 38.38
C TRP A 796 -19.27 -58.07 38.10
N GLY A 797 -20.42 -57.85 38.74
CA GLY A 797 -21.66 -58.53 38.36
C GLY A 797 -22.27 -57.89 37.11
N HIS A 798 -22.84 -58.71 36.22
CA HIS A 798 -23.45 -58.26 34.97
C HIS A 798 -24.64 -59.14 34.59
N ASN A 799 -25.56 -58.59 33.82
CA ASN A 799 -26.74 -59.29 33.28
C ASN A 799 -26.56 -59.86 31.87
N TRP A 800 -25.36 -59.79 31.29
CA TRP A 800 -25.08 -60.33 29.94
C TRP A 800 -25.12 -61.86 29.89
N ASP A 801 -25.79 -62.39 28.86
CA ASP A 801 -26.10 -63.81 28.65
C ASP A 801 -25.11 -64.56 27.73
N GLY A 802 -24.05 -63.89 27.29
CA GLY A 802 -23.01 -64.46 26.43
C GLY A 802 -23.33 -64.43 24.93
N GLN A 803 -24.45 -63.82 24.52
CA GLN A 803 -24.84 -63.72 23.10
C GLN A 803 -24.33 -62.44 22.44
N ALA A 804 -24.27 -62.45 21.11
CA ALA A 804 -24.04 -61.27 20.29
C ALA A 804 -25.19 -60.25 20.44
N LEU A 805 -24.92 -58.97 20.19
CA LEU A 805 -25.94 -57.91 20.27
C LEU A 805 -26.94 -58.07 19.11
N ALA A 806 -28.15 -58.55 19.42
CA ALA A 806 -29.24 -58.65 18.45
C ALA A 806 -29.73 -57.26 18.00
N PRO A 807 -30.41 -57.14 16.84
CA PRO A 807 -31.09 -55.90 16.44
C PRO A 807 -32.03 -55.38 17.53
N GLY A 808 -32.01 -54.08 17.80
CA GLY A 808 -32.79 -53.42 18.87
C GLY A 808 -31.99 -53.11 20.14
N ASP A 809 -32.70 -52.93 21.25
CA ASP A 809 -32.12 -52.48 22.53
C ASP A 809 -31.60 -53.64 23.38
N THR A 810 -30.36 -53.52 23.84
CA THR A 810 -29.75 -54.41 24.84
C THR A 810 -29.38 -53.58 26.08
N LEU A 811 -30.06 -53.86 27.20
CA LEU A 811 -29.81 -53.19 28.48
C LEU A 811 -28.69 -53.90 29.26
N PHE A 812 -27.67 -53.15 29.66
CA PHE A 812 -26.63 -53.60 30.57
C PHE A 812 -26.86 -53.00 31.96
N ASP A 813 -26.93 -53.87 32.96
CA ASP A 813 -26.99 -53.51 34.38
C ASP A 813 -25.81 -54.19 35.09
N LEU A 814 -24.89 -53.35 35.58
CA LEU A 814 -23.62 -53.77 36.16
C LEU A 814 -23.61 -53.50 37.67
N THR A 815 -23.04 -54.41 38.45
CA THR A 815 -22.83 -54.23 39.89
C THR A 815 -21.34 -54.21 40.21
N PRO A 816 -20.78 -53.11 40.73
CA PRO A 816 -19.35 -53.01 41.01
C PRO A 816 -18.91 -53.95 42.15
N PRO A 817 -17.70 -54.52 42.08
CA PRO A 817 -17.14 -55.34 43.15
C PRO A 817 -16.69 -54.50 44.35
N SER A 818 -16.47 -55.14 45.51
CA SER A 818 -16.01 -54.48 46.74
C SER A 818 -14.52 -54.07 46.74
N ALA A 819 -13.89 -53.98 45.57
CA ALA A 819 -12.49 -53.64 45.40
C ALA A 819 -12.20 -52.14 45.69
N PRO A 820 -10.96 -51.80 46.12
CA PRO A 820 -10.51 -50.42 46.27
C PRO A 820 -10.75 -49.55 45.03
N LEU A 821 -10.44 -50.08 43.85
CA LEU A 821 -10.74 -49.45 42.57
C LEU A 821 -11.28 -50.48 41.58
N ALA A 822 -12.36 -50.15 40.89
CA ALA A 822 -12.89 -50.94 39.79
C ALA A 822 -13.29 -50.02 38.63
N THR A 823 -12.99 -50.42 37.40
CA THR A 823 -13.18 -49.60 36.20
C THR A 823 -13.96 -50.36 35.15
N MET A 824 -14.76 -49.62 34.36
CA MET A 824 -15.56 -50.15 33.26
C MET A 824 -15.49 -49.21 32.06
N TRP A 825 -15.29 -49.76 30.86
CA TRP A 825 -15.37 -49.00 29.60
C TRP A 825 -15.64 -49.91 28.39
N LEU A 826 -16.01 -49.31 27.26
CA LEU A 826 -16.27 -50.00 25.99
C LEU A 826 -15.20 -49.69 24.94
N THR A 827 -14.74 -50.70 24.19
CA THR A 827 -13.87 -50.55 23.00
C THR A 827 -14.38 -51.37 21.82
N TYR A 828 -13.82 -51.11 20.64
CA TYR A 828 -13.95 -51.95 19.46
C TYR A 828 -12.59 -52.58 19.14
N GLU A 829 -12.49 -53.91 19.25
CA GLU A 829 -11.23 -54.62 19.04
C GLU A 829 -11.47 -55.90 18.26
N SER A 830 -10.64 -56.11 17.23
CA SER A 830 -10.64 -57.33 16.41
C SER A 830 -12.03 -57.72 15.87
N GLY A 831 -12.84 -56.75 15.48
CA GLY A 831 -14.19 -56.98 14.94
C GLY A 831 -15.27 -57.27 15.98
N SER A 832 -15.00 -57.03 17.27
CA SER A 832 -15.94 -57.25 18.38
C SER A 832 -16.05 -56.03 19.28
N VAL A 833 -17.27 -55.77 19.77
CA VAL A 833 -17.49 -54.81 20.86
C VAL A 833 -17.02 -55.46 22.15
N VAL A 834 -16.17 -54.77 22.91
CA VAL A 834 -15.57 -55.29 24.13
C VAL A 834 -16.00 -54.44 25.31
N LEU A 835 -16.65 -55.07 26.29
CA LEU A 835 -16.88 -54.47 27.60
C LEU A 835 -15.76 -54.88 28.53
N HIS A 836 -14.90 -53.93 28.86
CA HIS A 836 -13.80 -54.09 29.81
C HIS A 836 -14.34 -53.89 31.22
N LEU A 837 -14.12 -54.88 32.07
CA LEU A 837 -14.46 -54.86 33.49
C LEU A 837 -13.20 -55.20 34.28
N SER A 838 -12.60 -54.19 34.92
CA SER A 838 -11.38 -54.36 35.69
C SER A 838 -11.61 -54.15 37.19
N SER A 839 -10.91 -54.91 38.01
CA SER A 839 -10.97 -54.87 39.48
C SER A 839 -9.55 -54.89 40.04
N TYR A 840 -9.19 -53.86 40.81
CA TYR A 840 -7.85 -53.70 41.38
C TYR A 840 -7.92 -53.75 42.91
N GLN A 841 -7.38 -54.82 43.48
CA GLN A 841 -7.23 -55.06 44.92
C GLN A 841 -5.96 -54.47 45.51
#